data_AF-A0A661RI89-F1
#
_entry.id   AF-A0A661RI89-F1
#
_cell.length_a   1.000
_cell.length_b   1.000
_cell.length_c   1.000
_cell.angle_alpha   90.00
_cell.angle_beta   90.00
_cell.angle_gamma   90.00
#
_symmetry.space_group_name_H-M   'P 1'
#
loop_
_entity.id
_entity.type
_entity.pdbx_description
1 polymer ?
#
loop_
_entity_poly.entity_id
_entity_poly.type
_entity_poly.pdbx_seq_one_letter_code
_entity_poly.pdbx_strand_id
1 'polypeptide(L)'
;MEIDFTSFIFTYKCGVCHPGGGAAEYDRNGNRYDRFAADPKNGIIPGGENNFDGDYFKSNWAESGVVEADCLICHLKDYNNQKRKEQIQSFNFRWAATVGAGFGEVEGSVGQGEKPKVTYDLSVFQKDGKVVLPVIKEVLNENCLFCHRESDWKKRGSSYNYRTDVHIRAGLRCVDCHLTGRNAEDPRIRGREEHQIGKGDDPGNFVRDDLDNTMRRCEDCHLNGVLNAPVIKHQDLPPEHLTKIACQACHIPWRQVKAALVQDASVFNTSPRIKPPSKRIWSFYGPDIRPWNYYGDSLSYPEGLQPSFQFRPVLGWYKGKINPLNRVYTLWVGIKTKGEKGVSQPYMKDIFMMWNKHMADPDNNFPQLKKIQDDNLDGFPEVDRTEEINALLAAVRLMLKQKEDTLEGKEVVFVDGDRFTVNGFEWESIAKKPYEYSPYGSVFKFNHDITPAKNALGAGGCRDCHGSNSDFFFKEIMAKPFDGQGKTLIEKNATLLGYSSFALGFMTFQHETLKPLMFWGFLVIFVLLIFHYVIFGPKRSEQSVDDILLLRFGTWERVIHYCLLVLFLVQSITGLLTFFAIPFSSDTIEWLNTIHRYCGYLFLLNILLVFSIWLKDVIFAKYDWEWIKKFGGYFGYCDQLPSARFNAGQKVFLWVALFFAIILGGTGLTIIYSEDSNLILIAYCLHGVVAFIFILAVMVHIYLSTLANPGTLKGIFEGKVSRSWAKKHHPVWEAINIEKK
;
A
#
# COMPACT_ATOMS: atom_id res chain seq x y z
N MET A 1 18.02 -31.39 -5.96
CA MET A 1 18.18 -30.10 -5.25
C MET A 1 19.61 -30.13 -4.72
N GLU A 2 20.55 -29.68 -5.53
CA GLU A 2 21.96 -29.58 -5.12
C GLU A 2 22.08 -28.38 -4.17
N ILE A 3 22.65 -28.61 -2.99
CA ILE A 3 22.89 -27.55 -2.01
C ILE A 3 24.13 -26.78 -2.49
N ASP A 4 23.97 -25.51 -2.88
CA ASP A 4 25.04 -24.66 -3.45
C ASP A 4 26.13 -24.29 -2.42
N PHE A 5 25.87 -24.41 -1.11
CA PHE A 5 26.87 -24.18 -0.05
C PHE A 5 26.88 -25.28 1.02
N THR A 6 28.06 -25.87 1.27
CA THR A 6 28.30 -26.66 2.48
C THR A 6 28.18 -25.79 3.73
N SER A 7 27.91 -26.39 4.90
CA SER A 7 27.82 -25.65 6.17
C SER A 7 29.10 -24.88 6.49
N PHE A 8 30.26 -25.44 6.12
CA PHE A 8 31.56 -24.77 6.26
C PHE A 8 31.67 -23.54 5.34
N ILE A 9 31.26 -23.67 4.07
CA ILE A 9 31.26 -22.55 3.11
C ILE A 9 30.28 -21.46 3.54
N PHE A 10 29.09 -21.84 3.99
CA PHE A 10 28.11 -20.91 4.54
C PHE A 10 28.70 -20.14 5.73
N THR A 11 29.39 -20.82 6.64
CA THR A 11 29.95 -20.20 7.85
C THR A 11 31.00 -19.15 7.52
N TYR A 12 31.93 -19.41 6.60
CA TYR A 12 32.93 -18.38 6.26
C TYR A 12 32.36 -17.26 5.37
N LYS A 13 31.43 -17.56 4.44
CA LYS A 13 30.89 -16.56 3.51
C LYS A 13 29.81 -15.67 4.15
N CYS A 14 28.95 -16.28 4.95
CA CYS A 14 27.75 -15.63 5.49
C CYS A 14 27.86 -15.39 6.99
N GLY A 15 28.64 -16.21 7.74
CA GLY A 15 28.75 -16.13 9.21
C GLY A 15 29.23 -14.78 9.75
N VAL A 16 29.86 -13.95 8.92
CA VAL A 16 30.22 -12.57 9.26
C VAL A 16 29.01 -11.70 9.62
N CYS A 17 27.84 -11.98 9.03
CA CYS A 17 26.59 -11.26 9.27
C CYS A 17 25.63 -12.01 10.21
N HIS A 18 26.00 -13.21 10.68
CA HIS A 18 25.18 -14.03 11.57
C HIS A 18 25.83 -14.13 12.96
N PRO A 19 25.03 -14.16 14.05
CA PRO A 19 25.56 -14.24 15.41
C PRO A 19 26.26 -15.57 15.71
N GLY A 20 26.06 -16.60 14.87
CA GLY A 20 26.59 -17.95 15.08
C GLY A 20 25.53 -18.92 15.62
N GLY A 21 25.96 -20.11 15.99
CA GLY A 21 25.10 -21.21 16.41
C GLY A 21 24.41 -21.93 15.24
N GLY A 22 23.54 -22.89 15.56
CA GLY A 22 22.77 -23.64 14.57
C GLY A 22 23.68 -24.32 13.55
N ALA A 23 23.46 -24.06 12.26
CA ALA A 23 24.25 -24.64 11.15
C ALA A 23 25.72 -24.19 11.09
N ALA A 24 26.14 -23.24 11.93
CA ALA A 24 27.55 -22.87 12.09
C ALA A 24 28.23 -23.59 13.27
N GLU A 25 27.47 -24.37 14.03
CA GLU A 25 27.92 -25.07 15.24
C GLU A 25 27.64 -26.58 15.22
N TYR A 26 26.48 -26.99 14.72
CA TYR A 26 26.01 -28.37 14.75
C TYR A 26 25.69 -28.90 13.35
N ASP A 27 26.03 -30.18 13.12
CA ASP A 27 25.62 -30.93 11.94
C ASP A 27 24.13 -31.30 11.98
N ARG A 28 23.63 -31.90 10.90
CA ARG A 28 22.21 -32.31 10.78
C ARG A 28 21.76 -33.34 11.82
N ASN A 29 22.68 -33.99 12.51
CA ASN A 29 22.41 -34.98 13.55
C ASN A 29 22.57 -34.39 14.97
N GLY A 30 22.88 -33.09 15.08
CA GLY A 30 23.09 -32.40 16.35
C GLY A 30 24.48 -32.57 16.93
N ASN A 31 25.44 -33.13 16.19
CA ASN A 31 26.82 -33.20 16.65
C ASN A 31 27.52 -31.86 16.41
N ARG A 32 28.31 -31.40 17.38
CA ARG A 32 29.10 -30.19 17.22
C ARG A 32 30.27 -30.45 16.25
N TYR A 33 30.35 -29.68 15.17
CA TYR A 33 31.24 -29.96 14.03
C TYR A 33 32.70 -30.19 14.44
N ASP A 34 33.26 -29.29 15.26
CA ASP A 34 34.69 -29.33 15.60
C ASP A 34 35.06 -30.53 16.48
N ARG A 35 34.17 -30.93 17.39
CA ARG A 35 34.36 -32.12 18.23
C ARG A 35 34.17 -33.41 17.45
N PHE A 36 33.12 -33.46 16.61
CA PHE A 36 32.82 -34.64 15.82
C PHE A 36 33.89 -34.90 14.76
N ALA A 37 34.35 -33.86 14.06
CA ALA A 37 35.42 -33.95 13.08
C ALA A 37 36.78 -34.28 13.70
N ALA A 38 37.04 -33.88 14.94
CA ALA A 38 38.30 -34.16 15.64
C ALA A 38 38.40 -35.58 16.22
N ASP A 39 37.28 -36.30 16.40
CA ASP A 39 37.32 -37.69 16.90
C ASP A 39 37.70 -38.65 15.75
N PRO A 40 38.87 -39.33 15.82
CA PRO A 40 39.32 -40.24 14.77
C PRO A 40 38.35 -41.37 14.45
N LYS A 41 37.46 -41.73 15.40
CA LYS A 41 36.44 -42.79 15.20
C LYS A 41 35.42 -42.45 14.12
N ASN A 42 35.21 -41.16 13.85
CA ASN A 42 34.23 -40.69 12.88
C ASN A 42 34.78 -40.64 11.46
N GLY A 43 36.08 -40.85 11.26
CA GLY A 43 36.70 -40.95 9.94
C GLY A 43 36.65 -39.66 9.10
N ILE A 44 36.47 -38.50 9.74
CA ILE A 44 36.45 -37.21 9.05
C ILE A 44 37.89 -36.74 8.81
N ILE A 45 38.22 -36.48 7.55
CA ILE A 45 39.53 -35.97 7.14
C ILE A 45 39.42 -34.45 6.94
N PRO A 46 40.17 -33.63 7.70
CA PRO A 46 40.25 -32.19 7.47
C PRO A 46 40.61 -31.83 6.03
N GLY A 47 39.81 -30.97 5.40
CA GLY A 47 39.95 -30.55 4.01
C GLY A 47 39.62 -31.64 2.98
N GLY A 48 39.31 -32.85 3.42
CA GLY A 48 39.00 -34.00 2.57
C GLY A 48 37.58 -33.96 2.00
N GLU A 49 37.30 -34.82 1.02
CA GLU A 49 35.96 -34.91 0.41
C GLU A 49 34.93 -35.55 1.33
N ASN A 50 35.34 -36.36 2.31
CA ASN A 50 34.46 -36.89 3.36
C ASN A 50 33.15 -37.48 2.80
N ASN A 51 33.27 -38.33 1.77
CA ASN A 51 32.14 -38.97 1.06
C ASN A 51 31.09 -37.99 0.50
N PHE A 52 31.51 -36.78 0.14
CA PHE A 52 30.61 -35.71 -0.34
C PHE A 52 29.51 -35.34 0.67
N ASP A 53 29.74 -35.57 1.96
CA ASP A 53 28.83 -35.10 2.99
C ASP A 53 28.89 -33.57 3.09
N GLY A 54 27.83 -32.87 2.71
CA GLY A 54 27.77 -31.40 2.74
C GLY A 54 28.05 -30.75 4.10
N ASP A 55 27.99 -31.51 5.19
CA ASP A 55 28.39 -31.06 6.53
C ASP A 55 29.92 -31.01 6.70
N TYR A 56 30.65 -31.95 6.09
CA TYR A 56 32.08 -32.15 6.29
C TYR A 56 32.92 -32.00 4.99
N PHE A 57 32.30 -31.83 3.82
CA PHE A 57 32.95 -31.77 2.52
C PHE A 57 33.90 -30.58 2.42
N LYS A 58 35.19 -30.89 2.24
CA LYS A 58 36.31 -29.93 2.17
C LYS A 58 36.30 -28.93 3.32
N SER A 59 35.92 -29.41 4.51
CA SER A 59 35.82 -28.61 5.73
C SER A 59 37.03 -28.83 6.64
N ASN A 60 37.44 -27.78 7.36
CA ASN A 60 38.51 -27.85 8.36
C ASN A 60 37.95 -27.64 9.77
N TRP A 61 36.78 -28.24 10.06
CA TRP A 61 36.06 -28.00 11.33
C TRP A 61 36.90 -28.31 12.57
N ALA A 62 37.72 -29.36 12.52
CA ALA A 62 38.56 -29.77 13.65
C ALA A 62 39.59 -28.69 14.03
N GLU A 63 40.17 -28.02 13.03
CA GLU A 63 41.16 -26.95 13.18
C GLU A 63 40.51 -25.59 13.39
N SER A 64 39.47 -25.25 12.63
CA SER A 64 38.79 -23.96 12.66
C SER A 64 37.99 -23.74 13.93
N GLY A 65 37.50 -24.83 14.51
CA GLY A 65 36.39 -24.78 15.46
C GLY A 65 35.08 -24.39 14.78
N VAL A 66 34.14 -23.91 15.58
CA VAL A 66 32.79 -23.50 15.15
C VAL A 66 32.53 -22.03 15.50
N VAL A 67 31.56 -21.41 14.83
CA VAL A 67 31.07 -20.09 15.23
C VAL A 67 29.88 -20.30 16.15
N GLU A 68 30.14 -20.26 17.46
CA GLU A 68 29.11 -20.34 18.51
C GLU A 68 28.18 -19.13 18.47
N ALA A 69 26.98 -19.25 19.04
CA ALA A 69 26.07 -18.12 19.20
C ALA A 69 26.70 -17.05 20.10
N ASP A 70 27.04 -15.91 19.51
CA ASP A 70 27.73 -14.82 20.19
C ASP A 70 26.74 -13.77 20.69
N CYS A 71 26.38 -13.85 21.97
CA CYS A 71 25.51 -12.86 22.60
C CYS A 71 26.16 -11.47 22.72
N LEU A 72 27.49 -11.40 22.75
CA LEU A 72 28.23 -10.15 22.96
C LEU A 72 28.17 -9.23 21.75
N ILE A 73 27.96 -9.78 20.55
CA ILE A 73 27.77 -8.99 19.32
C ILE A 73 26.65 -7.95 19.46
N CYS A 74 25.62 -8.27 20.24
CA CYS A 74 24.49 -7.38 20.51
C CYS A 74 24.62 -6.66 21.85
N HIS A 75 25.12 -7.35 22.88
CA HIS A 75 25.04 -6.86 24.26
C HIS A 75 26.34 -6.26 24.81
N LEU A 76 27.45 -6.32 24.09
CA LEU A 76 28.69 -5.64 24.47
C LEU A 76 28.82 -4.35 23.65
N LYS A 77 28.89 -3.21 24.36
CA LYS A 77 28.89 -1.87 23.74
C LYS A 77 30.00 -1.68 22.70
N ASP A 78 31.20 -2.17 22.99
CA ASP A 78 32.40 -1.91 22.20
C ASP A 78 32.86 -3.15 21.42
N TYR A 79 31.91 -4.03 21.05
CA TYR A 79 32.21 -5.25 20.29
C TYR A 79 32.74 -4.92 18.89
N ASN A 80 33.92 -5.44 18.55
CA ASN A 80 34.61 -5.18 17.29
C ASN A 80 34.21 -6.19 16.20
N ASN A 81 33.12 -5.87 15.50
CA ASN A 81 32.61 -6.67 14.39
C ASN A 81 33.60 -6.84 13.22
N GLN A 82 34.44 -5.85 12.97
CA GLN A 82 35.42 -5.91 11.89
C GLN A 82 36.52 -6.92 12.20
N LYS A 83 37.08 -6.92 13.42
CA LYS A 83 38.04 -7.95 13.85
C LYS A 83 37.40 -9.35 13.88
N ARG A 84 36.15 -9.48 14.34
CA ARG A 84 35.40 -10.77 14.29
C ARG A 84 35.31 -11.29 12.85
N LYS A 85 34.94 -10.41 11.91
CA LYS A 85 34.85 -10.74 10.47
C LYS A 85 36.19 -11.24 9.93
N GLU A 86 37.29 -10.59 10.26
CA GLU A 86 38.64 -11.00 9.84
C GLU A 86 38.99 -12.40 10.32
N GLN A 87 38.62 -12.74 11.57
CA GLN A 87 38.83 -14.09 12.10
C GLN A 87 37.98 -15.14 11.37
N ILE A 88 36.70 -14.86 11.12
CA ILE A 88 35.83 -15.77 10.34
C ILE A 88 36.40 -15.98 8.93
N GLN A 89 36.85 -14.91 8.26
CA GLN A 89 37.45 -15.00 6.93
C GLN A 89 38.78 -15.75 6.93
N SER A 90 39.49 -15.79 8.05
CA SER A 90 40.73 -16.56 8.26
C SER A 90 40.49 -18.01 8.67
N PHE A 91 39.22 -18.45 8.72
CA PHE A 91 38.74 -19.74 9.24
C PHE A 91 39.03 -19.95 10.73
N ASN A 92 39.27 -18.88 11.49
CA ASN A 92 39.54 -18.92 12.93
C ASN A 92 38.22 -18.87 13.72
N PHE A 93 37.26 -19.73 13.37
CA PHE A 93 35.87 -19.64 13.86
C PHE A 93 35.77 -19.66 15.38
N ARG A 94 36.50 -20.56 16.06
CA ARG A 94 36.51 -20.70 17.53
C ARG A 94 36.82 -19.39 18.26
N TRP A 95 37.68 -18.56 17.68
CA TRP A 95 38.26 -17.41 18.37
C TRP A 95 37.66 -16.08 17.92
N ALA A 96 36.76 -16.10 16.94
CA ALA A 96 36.16 -14.88 16.39
C ALA A 96 35.49 -14.02 17.48
N ALA A 97 34.74 -14.64 18.39
CA ALA A 97 34.10 -13.95 19.52
C ALA A 97 35.11 -13.40 20.53
N THR A 98 36.22 -14.12 20.78
CA THR A 98 37.28 -13.68 21.70
C THR A 98 37.91 -12.38 21.21
N VAL A 99 38.25 -12.31 19.92
CA VAL A 99 38.84 -11.11 19.32
C VAL A 99 37.80 -10.00 19.19
N GLY A 100 36.57 -10.33 18.79
CA GLY A 100 35.47 -9.37 18.69
C GLY A 100 35.13 -8.70 20.03
N ALA A 101 35.13 -9.46 21.12
CA ALA A 101 34.88 -8.94 22.46
C ALA A 101 36.09 -8.21 23.09
N GLY A 102 37.26 -8.23 22.43
CA GLY A 102 38.48 -7.60 22.95
C GLY A 102 39.15 -8.37 24.09
N PHE A 103 38.89 -9.68 24.23
CA PHE A 103 39.51 -10.50 25.28
C PHE A 103 40.93 -10.95 24.92
N GLY A 104 41.33 -10.81 23.67
CA GLY A 104 42.66 -11.15 23.20
C GLY A 104 42.82 -10.99 21.69
N GLU A 105 44.02 -11.34 21.23
CA GLU A 105 44.37 -11.35 19.81
C GLU A 105 44.72 -12.76 19.34
N VAL A 106 44.57 -13.00 18.05
CA VAL A 106 44.83 -14.29 17.41
C VAL A 106 45.85 -14.08 16.30
N GLU A 107 46.97 -14.79 16.40
CA GLU A 107 48.00 -14.88 15.36
C GLU A 107 47.80 -16.18 14.57
N GLY A 108 47.95 -16.10 13.24
CA GLY A 108 47.85 -17.23 12.31
C GLY A 108 46.45 -17.46 11.72
N SER A 109 46.38 -18.25 10.65
CA SER A 109 45.13 -18.56 9.92
C SER A 109 44.99 -20.05 9.61
N VAL A 110 43.89 -20.65 10.07
CA VAL A 110 43.50 -22.02 9.67
C VAL A 110 43.29 -22.11 8.15
N GLY A 111 42.73 -21.05 7.54
CA GLY A 111 42.56 -20.97 6.09
C GLY A 111 43.86 -21.03 5.29
N GLN A 112 45.00 -20.69 5.91
CA GLN A 112 46.34 -20.79 5.34
C GLN A 112 47.10 -22.05 5.80
N GLY A 113 46.45 -22.95 6.54
CA GLY A 113 47.07 -24.16 7.09
C GLY A 113 47.94 -23.90 8.33
N GLU A 114 47.88 -22.72 8.92
CA GLU A 114 48.60 -22.36 10.13
C GLU A 114 47.81 -22.77 11.37
N LYS A 115 48.51 -22.92 12.51
CA LYS A 115 47.88 -23.18 13.81
C LYS A 115 47.69 -21.86 14.54
N PRO A 116 46.44 -21.43 14.81
CA PRO A 116 46.22 -20.16 15.48
C PRO A 116 46.74 -20.18 16.92
N LYS A 117 47.36 -19.07 17.33
CA LYS A 117 47.82 -18.82 18.69
C LYS A 117 47.05 -17.66 19.29
N VAL A 118 46.45 -17.87 20.45
CA VAL A 118 45.67 -16.85 21.17
C VAL A 118 46.52 -16.22 22.25
N THR A 119 46.56 -14.89 22.29
CA THR A 119 47.15 -14.10 23.37
C THR A 119 46.03 -13.33 24.06
N TYR A 120 45.68 -13.74 25.29
CA TYR A 120 44.65 -13.06 26.07
C TYR A 120 45.16 -11.75 26.68
N ASP A 121 44.31 -10.72 26.69
CA ASP A 121 44.57 -9.51 27.44
C ASP A 121 44.23 -9.73 28.91
N LEU A 122 45.24 -10.03 29.72
CA LEU A 122 45.04 -10.33 31.15
C LEU A 122 44.46 -9.14 31.94
N SER A 123 44.47 -7.91 31.40
CA SER A 123 43.91 -6.75 32.09
C SER A 123 42.38 -6.78 32.21
N VAL A 124 41.70 -7.50 31.32
CA VAL A 124 40.24 -7.66 31.36
C VAL A 124 39.78 -8.79 32.28
N PHE A 125 40.71 -9.65 32.73
CA PHE A 125 40.42 -10.80 33.58
C PHE A 125 40.69 -10.49 35.06
N GLN A 126 39.80 -10.98 35.92
CA GLN A 126 40.00 -11.04 37.35
C GLN A 126 41.00 -12.15 37.71
N LYS A 127 41.49 -12.13 38.96
CA LYS A 127 42.41 -13.15 39.48
C LYS A 127 41.84 -14.57 39.45
N ASP A 128 40.52 -14.73 39.43
CA ASP A 128 39.84 -16.03 39.33
C ASP A 128 39.57 -16.46 37.86
N GLY A 129 40.09 -15.70 36.89
CA GLY A 129 39.94 -15.98 35.46
C GLY A 129 38.60 -15.56 34.85
N LYS A 130 37.74 -14.86 35.59
CA LYS A 130 36.46 -14.32 35.07
C LYS A 130 36.62 -12.92 34.52
N VAL A 131 35.67 -12.50 33.69
CA VAL A 131 35.58 -11.14 33.13
C VAL A 131 34.35 -10.41 33.67
N VAL A 132 34.46 -9.10 33.89
CA VAL A 132 33.29 -8.24 34.19
C VAL A 132 32.96 -7.46 32.93
N LEU A 133 31.82 -7.78 32.34
CA LEU A 133 31.41 -7.21 31.07
C LEU A 133 30.30 -6.17 31.29
N PRO A 134 30.37 -4.99 30.64
CA PRO A 134 29.28 -4.03 30.64
C PRO A 134 28.18 -4.50 29.67
N VAL A 135 27.50 -5.59 30.02
CA VAL A 135 26.43 -6.17 29.21
C VAL A 135 25.20 -5.27 29.28
N ILE A 136 24.80 -4.70 28.15
CA ILE A 136 23.61 -3.85 28.07
C ILE A 136 22.36 -4.70 27.87
N LYS A 137 21.32 -4.48 28.67
CA LYS A 137 20.02 -5.15 28.48
C LYS A 137 19.34 -4.66 27.19
N GLU A 138 19.41 -3.36 26.95
CA GLU A 138 18.72 -2.71 25.85
C GLU A 138 19.75 -2.33 24.78
N VAL A 139 19.73 -3.09 23.69
CA VAL A 139 20.74 -3.05 22.63
C VAL A 139 20.70 -1.72 21.87
N LEU A 140 21.88 -1.18 21.60
CA LEU A 140 22.06 0.02 20.78
C LEU A 140 21.79 -0.28 19.30
N ASN A 141 21.26 0.69 18.55
CA ASN A 141 20.91 0.52 17.14
C ASN A 141 22.13 0.12 16.30
N GLU A 142 23.29 0.68 16.62
CA GLU A 142 24.56 0.48 15.92
C GLU A 142 24.94 -1.01 15.84
N ASN A 143 24.63 -1.78 16.90
CA ASN A 143 24.91 -3.20 16.97
C ASN A 143 24.05 -4.01 15.98
N CYS A 144 22.85 -3.53 15.65
CA CYS A 144 22.01 -4.14 14.61
C CYS A 144 22.44 -3.68 13.21
N LEU A 145 22.85 -2.43 13.08
CA LEU A 145 23.05 -1.76 11.80
C LEU A 145 24.31 -2.23 11.04
N PHE A 146 25.31 -2.81 11.73
CA PHE A 146 26.48 -3.41 11.05
C PHE A 146 26.07 -4.42 9.95
N CYS A 147 25.07 -5.26 10.21
CA CYS A 147 24.58 -6.25 9.25
C CYS A 147 23.43 -5.74 8.37
N HIS A 148 22.54 -4.92 8.95
CA HIS A 148 21.27 -4.56 8.31
C HIS A 148 21.38 -3.33 7.38
N ARG A 149 22.22 -2.35 7.73
CA ARG A 149 22.22 -1.02 7.11
C ARG A 149 22.50 -1.07 5.60
N GLU A 150 23.56 -1.76 5.19
CA GLU A 150 23.93 -1.86 3.77
C GLU A 150 22.80 -2.50 2.95
N SER A 151 22.27 -3.63 3.44
CA SER A 151 21.22 -4.37 2.73
C SER A 151 19.95 -3.54 2.59
N ASP A 152 19.52 -2.87 3.64
CA ASP A 152 18.29 -2.08 3.66
C ASP A 152 18.43 -0.75 2.93
N TRP A 153 19.62 -0.15 2.86
CA TRP A 153 19.86 0.97 1.96
C TRP A 153 19.63 0.52 0.51
N LYS A 154 20.31 -0.54 0.07
CA LYS A 154 20.15 -1.04 -1.30
C LYS A 154 18.70 -1.39 -1.64
N LYS A 155 18.03 -2.14 -0.75
CA LYS A 155 16.69 -2.71 -0.99
C LYS A 155 15.55 -1.71 -0.78
N ARG A 156 15.67 -0.80 0.18
CA ARG A 156 14.56 0.04 0.68
C ARG A 156 14.92 1.51 0.79
N GLY A 157 16.15 1.91 0.50
CA GLY A 157 16.60 3.28 0.71
C GLY A 157 16.41 3.70 2.16
N SER A 158 16.61 2.78 3.12
CA SER A 158 16.50 3.07 4.55
C SER A 158 17.85 3.54 5.08
N SER A 159 17.83 4.62 5.86
CA SER A 159 19.08 5.21 6.38
C SER A 159 19.24 5.10 7.90
N TYR A 160 18.15 4.80 8.61
CA TYR A 160 18.15 4.59 10.07
C TYR A 160 18.79 5.75 10.85
N ASN A 161 18.41 6.99 10.51
CA ASN A 161 18.94 8.18 11.18
C ASN A 161 17.83 9.12 11.66
N TYR A 162 18.21 10.05 12.54
CA TYR A 162 17.31 11.04 13.13
C TYR A 162 16.71 12.01 12.11
N ARG A 163 17.32 12.17 10.94
CA ARG A 163 16.85 13.08 9.89
C ARG A 163 15.64 12.48 9.17
N THR A 164 15.65 11.18 8.89
CA THR A 164 14.66 10.52 8.04
C THR A 164 13.57 9.81 8.83
N ASP A 165 13.82 9.42 10.08
CA ASP A 165 12.86 8.68 10.91
C ASP A 165 12.48 9.44 12.19
N VAL A 166 11.18 9.68 12.37
CA VAL A 166 10.65 10.37 13.56
C VAL A 166 10.83 9.56 14.85
N HIS A 167 10.84 8.23 14.77
CA HIS A 167 11.00 7.37 15.95
C HIS A 167 12.44 7.40 16.45
N ILE A 168 13.42 7.30 15.54
CA ILE A 168 14.84 7.43 15.92
C ILE A 168 15.11 8.82 16.49
N ARG A 169 14.51 9.87 15.91
CA ARG A 169 14.59 11.23 16.45
C ARG A 169 13.98 11.36 17.86
N ALA A 170 12.93 10.60 18.14
CA ALA A 170 12.30 10.53 19.45
C ALA A 170 13.07 9.64 20.45
N GLY A 171 14.17 9.01 20.04
CA GLY A 171 15.01 8.17 20.90
C GLY A 171 14.64 6.69 20.92
N LEU A 172 13.75 6.22 20.03
CA LEU A 172 13.43 4.79 19.93
C LEU A 172 14.60 4.02 19.30
N ARG A 173 14.79 2.80 19.78
CA ARG A 173 15.74 1.82 19.28
C ARG A 173 15.06 0.71 18.50
N CYS A 174 15.83 -0.01 17.69
CA CYS A 174 15.37 -1.15 16.92
C CYS A 174 14.62 -2.16 17.80
N VAL A 175 15.17 -2.47 18.99
CA VAL A 175 14.58 -3.44 19.94
C VAL A 175 13.30 -2.97 20.63
N ASP A 176 12.98 -1.67 20.59
CA ASP A 176 11.73 -1.15 21.16
C ASP A 176 10.52 -1.52 20.27
N CYS A 177 10.77 -1.82 18.99
CA CYS A 177 9.80 -2.39 18.05
C CYS A 177 10.05 -3.89 17.82
N HIS A 178 11.30 -4.30 17.64
CA HIS A 178 11.74 -5.68 17.42
C HIS A 178 12.00 -6.39 18.76
N LEU A 179 10.95 -6.58 19.54
CA LEU A 179 11.02 -7.16 20.88
C LEU A 179 11.51 -8.62 20.87
N THR A 180 12.19 -9.03 21.94
CA THR A 180 12.70 -10.39 22.16
C THR A 180 12.38 -10.88 23.58
N GLY A 181 12.34 -12.21 23.75
CA GLY A 181 12.30 -12.87 25.06
C GLY A 181 11.18 -12.37 25.97
N ARG A 182 11.48 -12.12 27.24
CA ARG A 182 10.53 -11.68 28.28
C ARG A 182 9.75 -10.39 27.97
N ASN A 183 10.24 -9.54 27.07
CA ASN A 183 9.60 -8.27 26.74
C ASN A 183 8.64 -8.37 25.55
N ALA A 184 8.69 -9.49 24.81
CA ALA A 184 7.75 -9.73 23.72
C ALA A 184 6.34 -10.01 24.27
N GLU A 185 5.34 -9.38 23.66
CA GLU A 185 3.93 -9.64 23.99
C GLU A 185 3.41 -10.87 23.24
N ASP A 186 3.96 -11.15 22.06
CA ASP A 186 3.55 -12.29 21.24
C ASP A 186 4.04 -13.62 21.86
N PRO A 187 3.15 -14.59 22.12
CA PRO A 187 3.49 -15.86 22.76
C PRO A 187 4.44 -16.74 21.95
N ARG A 188 4.59 -16.50 20.64
CA ARG A 188 5.56 -17.21 19.80
C ARG A 188 6.99 -16.87 20.15
N ILE A 189 7.23 -15.71 20.75
CA ILE A 189 8.56 -15.19 21.12
C ILE A 189 8.71 -15.05 22.64
N ARG A 190 7.63 -14.76 23.36
CA ARG A 190 7.65 -14.48 24.79
C ARG A 190 8.30 -15.61 25.59
N GLY A 191 9.34 -15.28 26.36
CA GLY A 191 10.11 -16.24 27.16
C GLY A 191 10.95 -17.21 26.34
N ARG A 192 11.26 -16.86 25.07
CA ARG A 192 12.16 -17.59 24.19
C ARG A 192 13.37 -16.72 23.87
N GLU A 193 14.23 -16.55 24.87
CA GLU A 193 15.48 -15.78 24.80
C GLU A 193 16.53 -16.38 23.84
N GLU A 194 16.22 -17.50 23.17
CA GLU A 194 17.04 -18.16 22.14
C GLU A 194 17.09 -17.39 20.79
N HIS A 195 17.26 -16.06 20.82
CA HIS A 195 17.45 -15.21 19.63
C HIS A 195 16.27 -15.16 18.63
N GLN A 196 15.04 -15.39 19.10
CA GLN A 196 13.85 -15.07 18.32
C GLN A 196 13.55 -13.58 18.46
N ILE A 197 13.95 -12.80 17.45
CA ILE A 197 13.70 -11.36 17.37
C ILE A 197 12.38 -11.13 16.67
N GLY A 198 11.53 -10.27 17.24
CA GLY A 198 10.26 -9.84 16.64
C GLY A 198 10.46 -9.48 15.18
N LYS A 199 9.77 -10.18 14.28
CA LYS A 199 9.89 -10.04 12.83
C LYS A 199 8.66 -9.31 12.29
N GLY A 200 8.91 -8.37 11.39
CA GLY A 200 7.85 -7.80 10.56
C GLY A 200 7.42 -8.77 9.47
N ASP A 201 6.30 -8.46 8.83
CA ASP A 201 5.81 -9.17 7.65
C ASP A 201 6.29 -8.42 6.40
N ASP A 202 6.97 -9.07 5.46
CA ASP A 202 7.47 -8.46 4.22
C ASP A 202 7.29 -9.45 3.05
N PRO A 203 6.77 -9.01 1.88
CA PRO A 203 6.38 -9.92 0.81
C PRO A 203 7.54 -10.74 0.22
N GLY A 204 8.76 -10.21 0.29
CA GLY A 204 9.96 -10.84 -0.24
C GLY A 204 10.77 -11.65 0.79
N ASN A 205 10.29 -11.82 2.02
CA ASN A 205 11.04 -12.48 3.09
C ASN A 205 10.32 -13.73 3.64
N PHE A 206 10.75 -14.90 3.14
CA PHE A 206 10.19 -16.21 3.49
C PHE A 206 10.90 -16.94 4.63
N VAL A 207 11.86 -16.30 5.29
CA VAL A 207 12.60 -16.90 6.40
C VAL A 207 11.82 -16.71 7.69
N ARG A 208 11.50 -17.81 8.39
CA ARG A 208 10.75 -17.81 9.66
C ARG A 208 9.41 -17.06 9.56
N ASP A 209 8.59 -17.42 8.57
CA ASP A 209 7.24 -16.86 8.39
C ASP A 209 6.32 -17.14 9.58
N ASP A 210 6.64 -18.18 10.36
CA ASP A 210 6.02 -18.45 11.66
C ASP A 210 6.16 -17.28 12.65
N LEU A 211 7.13 -16.39 12.45
CA LEU A 211 7.36 -15.19 13.26
C LEU A 211 6.81 -13.91 12.62
N ASP A 212 6.10 -13.96 11.50
CA ASP A 212 5.53 -12.75 10.90
C ASP A 212 4.59 -12.01 11.87
N ASN A 213 4.71 -10.68 11.88
CA ASN A 213 3.93 -9.76 12.73
C ASN A 213 4.10 -10.01 14.24
N THR A 214 5.24 -10.55 14.67
CA THR A 214 5.58 -10.69 16.11
C THR A 214 6.24 -9.45 16.70
N MET A 215 6.72 -8.53 15.86
CA MET A 215 7.20 -7.22 16.30
C MET A 215 6.03 -6.30 16.71
N ARG A 216 6.33 -5.28 17.52
CA ARG A 216 5.36 -4.24 17.86
C ARG A 216 4.94 -3.45 16.62
N ARG A 217 3.65 -3.24 16.44
CA ARG A 217 3.03 -2.50 15.34
C ARG A 217 2.74 -1.06 15.74
N CYS A 218 2.38 -0.24 14.75
CA CYS A 218 2.03 1.17 14.96
C CYS A 218 0.88 1.31 15.95
N GLU A 219 -0.14 0.45 15.82
CA GLU A 219 -1.36 0.46 16.61
C GLU A 219 -1.09 0.18 18.09
N ASP A 220 -0.14 -0.71 18.39
CA ASP A 220 0.17 -1.12 19.76
C ASP A 220 0.66 0.09 20.59
N CYS A 221 1.39 1.03 19.95
CA CYS A 221 1.82 2.29 20.57
C CYS A 221 0.79 3.41 20.44
N HIS A 222 0.31 3.69 19.23
CA HIS A 222 -0.44 4.91 18.91
C HIS A 222 -1.92 4.88 19.33
N LEU A 223 -2.44 3.72 19.75
CA LEU A 223 -3.77 3.63 20.36
C LEU A 223 -3.74 3.82 21.88
N ASN A 224 -2.64 3.44 22.54
CA ASN A 224 -2.55 3.39 24.00
C ASN A 224 -1.52 4.36 24.61
N GLY A 225 -0.74 5.06 23.79
CA GLY A 225 0.30 6.00 24.23
C GLY A 225 1.55 5.32 24.79
N VAL A 226 1.84 4.08 24.38
CA VAL A 226 3.04 3.35 24.81
C VAL A 226 4.29 4.05 24.31
N LEU A 227 5.38 4.04 25.09
CA LEU A 227 6.63 4.76 24.80
C LEU A 227 6.43 6.28 24.55
N ASN A 228 5.45 6.89 25.23
CA ASN A 228 5.06 8.29 25.04
C ASN A 228 4.63 8.61 23.59
N ALA A 229 4.16 7.61 22.84
CA ALA A 229 3.63 7.83 21.51
C ALA A 229 2.39 8.74 21.58
N PRO A 230 2.23 9.68 20.64
CA PRO A 230 0.99 10.45 20.55
C PRO A 230 -0.17 9.51 20.25
N VAL A 231 -1.27 9.65 21.01
CA VAL A 231 -2.51 8.91 20.76
C VAL A 231 -3.27 9.57 19.61
N ILE A 232 -3.45 8.84 18.52
CA ILE A 232 -3.95 9.40 17.26
C ILE A 232 -5.43 9.05 17.07
N LYS A 233 -6.27 10.07 16.85
CA LYS A 233 -7.71 9.90 16.57
C LYS A 233 -8.08 9.95 15.09
N HIS A 234 -7.15 10.32 14.21
CA HIS A 234 -7.36 10.51 12.76
C HIS A 234 -8.66 11.29 12.46
N GLN A 235 -8.78 12.47 13.06
CA GLN A 235 -9.91 13.38 12.81
C GLN A 235 -10.08 13.59 11.30
N ASP A 236 -11.33 13.62 10.83
CA ASP A 236 -11.70 13.80 9.42
C ASP A 236 -11.35 12.66 8.44
N LEU A 237 -10.74 11.57 8.92
CA LEU A 237 -10.44 10.41 8.09
C LEU A 237 -11.54 9.34 8.24
N PRO A 238 -12.21 8.92 7.15
CA PRO A 238 -13.19 7.85 7.21
C PRO A 238 -12.57 6.52 7.69
N PRO A 239 -13.21 5.78 8.61
CA PRO A 239 -12.67 4.54 9.20
C PRO A 239 -12.22 3.50 8.18
N GLU A 240 -12.91 3.42 7.04
CA GLU A 240 -12.61 2.47 5.96
C GLU A 240 -11.18 2.63 5.43
N HIS A 241 -10.61 3.85 5.46
CA HIS A 241 -9.21 4.07 5.10
C HIS A 241 -8.27 3.28 6.00
N LEU A 242 -8.50 3.26 7.31
CA LEU A 242 -7.64 2.54 8.27
C LEU A 242 -7.73 1.01 8.11
N THR A 243 -8.83 0.52 7.51
CA THR A 243 -8.99 -0.90 7.17
C THR A 243 -8.27 -1.30 5.90
N LYS A 244 -8.20 -0.41 4.89
CA LYS A 244 -7.66 -0.70 3.55
C LYS A 244 -6.29 -0.08 3.28
N ILE A 245 -5.82 0.85 4.08
CA ILE A 245 -4.55 1.56 3.90
C ILE A 245 -3.69 1.30 5.13
N ALA A 246 -2.46 0.84 4.93
CA ALA A 246 -1.50 0.65 6.02
C ALA A 246 -1.01 2.02 6.53
N CYS A 247 -0.72 2.14 7.83
CA CYS A 247 -0.22 3.38 8.43
C CYS A 247 1.01 3.92 7.66
N GLN A 248 1.89 3.03 7.23
CA GLN A 248 3.08 3.31 6.45
C GLN A 248 2.77 3.97 5.10
N ALA A 249 1.63 3.66 4.45
CA ALA A 249 1.29 4.26 3.17
C ALA A 249 1.04 5.77 3.30
N CYS A 250 0.41 6.21 4.40
CA CYS A 250 0.20 7.63 4.67
C CYS A 250 1.44 8.29 5.29
N HIS A 251 2.14 7.57 6.19
CA HIS A 251 3.26 8.10 6.96
C HIS A 251 4.65 7.88 6.33
N ILE A 252 4.73 7.27 5.14
CA ILE A 252 5.93 7.25 4.28
C ILE A 252 5.54 7.82 2.91
N PRO A 253 5.11 9.09 2.87
CA PRO A 253 4.67 9.72 1.64
C PRO A 253 5.87 9.92 0.69
N TRP A 254 7.06 10.11 1.23
CA TRP A 254 8.31 10.28 0.49
C TRP A 254 9.42 9.46 1.13
N ARG A 255 10.37 9.02 0.32
CA ARG A 255 11.66 8.48 0.73
C ARG A 255 12.72 9.57 0.59
N GLN A 256 13.77 9.49 1.38
CA GLN A 256 14.84 10.51 1.44
C GLN A 256 16.21 9.98 0.97
N VAL A 257 16.31 8.69 0.71
CA VAL A 257 17.53 8.02 0.27
C VAL A 257 17.19 7.05 -0.86
N LYS A 258 18.04 7.00 -1.89
CA LYS A 258 17.86 6.18 -3.09
C LYS A 258 17.82 4.68 -2.74
N ALA A 259 16.96 3.94 -3.43
CA ALA A 259 16.86 2.49 -3.39
C ALA A 259 17.03 1.92 -4.79
N ALA A 260 17.45 0.67 -4.92
CA ALA A 260 17.53 0.00 -6.21
C ALA A 260 16.10 -0.28 -6.68
N LEU A 261 15.72 0.27 -7.84
CA LEU A 261 14.42 0.02 -8.45
C LEU A 261 14.55 -1.10 -9.49
N VAL A 262 15.54 -1.01 -10.37
CA VAL A 262 15.86 -2.05 -11.35
C VAL A 262 17.15 -2.75 -10.93
N GLN A 263 17.18 -4.08 -11.06
CA GLN A 263 18.36 -4.91 -11.03
C GLN A 263 18.47 -5.64 -12.36
N ASP A 264 19.40 -5.19 -13.18
CA ASP A 264 19.71 -5.81 -14.47
C ASP A 264 20.98 -6.66 -14.34
N ALA A 265 20.85 -7.95 -14.69
CA ALA A 265 21.93 -8.93 -14.75
C ALA A 265 22.20 -9.44 -16.17
N SER A 266 21.71 -8.71 -17.18
CA SER A 266 21.91 -9.01 -18.60
C SER A 266 23.16 -8.37 -19.18
N VAL A 267 23.66 -7.28 -18.57
CA VAL A 267 24.79 -6.49 -19.06
C VAL A 267 25.98 -6.46 -18.09
N PHE A 268 27.15 -6.04 -18.59
CA PHE A 268 28.36 -5.89 -17.79
C PHE A 268 28.57 -4.43 -17.34
N ASN A 269 28.50 -4.21 -16.03
CA ASN A 269 28.67 -2.90 -15.42
C ASN A 269 30.15 -2.48 -15.40
N THR A 270 30.48 -1.51 -16.24
CA THR A 270 31.83 -0.94 -16.37
C THR A 270 32.12 0.18 -15.39
N SER A 271 31.16 0.56 -14.55
CA SER A 271 31.32 1.66 -13.59
C SER A 271 32.57 1.46 -12.70
N PRO A 272 33.22 2.56 -12.29
CA PRO A 272 34.38 2.48 -11.41
C PRO A 272 33.99 2.01 -10.00
N ARG A 273 34.99 1.58 -9.21
CA ARG A 273 34.84 1.23 -7.79
C ARG A 273 33.79 0.14 -7.47
N ILE A 274 33.67 -0.88 -8.31
CA ILE A 274 32.85 -2.07 -7.99
C ILE A 274 33.74 -3.14 -7.35
N LYS A 275 33.45 -3.54 -6.10
CA LYS A 275 34.15 -4.62 -5.40
C LYS A 275 33.17 -5.59 -4.70
N PRO A 276 33.45 -6.91 -4.71
CA PRO A 276 34.45 -7.59 -5.55
C PRO A 276 34.13 -7.49 -7.05
N PRO A 277 35.09 -7.74 -7.97
CA PRO A 277 34.88 -7.58 -9.41
C PRO A 277 33.69 -8.36 -9.99
N SER A 278 33.36 -9.51 -9.42
CA SER A 278 32.20 -10.30 -9.82
C SER A 278 30.87 -9.56 -9.65
N LYS A 279 30.81 -8.50 -8.83
CA LYS A 279 29.62 -7.65 -8.70
C LYS A 279 29.29 -6.86 -9.96
N ARG A 280 30.18 -6.83 -10.97
CA ARG A 280 29.96 -6.15 -12.26
C ARG A 280 28.85 -6.75 -13.12
N ILE A 281 28.38 -7.96 -12.80
CA ILE A 281 27.20 -8.55 -13.47
C ILE A 281 25.87 -7.96 -12.97
N TRP A 282 25.90 -6.97 -12.07
CA TRP A 282 24.71 -6.29 -11.58
C TRP A 282 24.79 -4.80 -11.90
N SER A 283 23.87 -4.36 -12.74
CA SER A 283 23.55 -2.96 -12.99
C SER A 283 22.30 -2.60 -12.21
N PHE A 284 22.30 -1.42 -11.59
CA PHE A 284 21.13 -0.92 -10.87
C PHE A 284 20.66 0.39 -11.49
N TYR A 285 19.35 0.59 -11.48
CA TYR A 285 18.75 1.89 -11.75
C TYR A 285 18.02 2.37 -10.49
N GLY A 286 18.11 3.66 -10.23
CA GLY A 286 17.38 4.31 -9.13
C GLY A 286 15.89 4.52 -9.45
N PRO A 287 15.12 5.12 -8.52
CA PRO A 287 13.72 5.46 -8.73
C PRO A 287 13.51 6.56 -9.78
N ASP A 288 14.57 7.30 -10.11
CA ASP A 288 14.67 8.23 -11.24
C ASP A 288 14.91 7.51 -12.58
N ILE A 289 15.04 6.19 -12.56
CA ILE A 289 15.31 5.36 -13.74
C ILE A 289 16.59 5.79 -14.44
N ARG A 290 17.59 6.13 -13.62
CA ARG A 290 18.94 6.42 -14.10
C ARG A 290 19.90 5.40 -13.56
N PRO A 291 20.97 5.08 -14.32
CA PRO A 291 22.07 4.26 -13.86
C PRO A 291 22.54 4.69 -12.48
N TRP A 292 22.66 3.72 -11.59
CA TRP A 292 23.10 3.93 -10.22
C TRP A 292 24.23 2.97 -9.88
N ASN A 293 25.44 3.52 -9.75
CA ASN A 293 26.59 2.79 -9.23
C ASN A 293 26.52 2.66 -7.70
N TYR A 294 25.58 1.85 -7.22
CA TYR A 294 25.38 1.56 -5.80
C TYR A 294 26.68 1.14 -5.11
N TYR A 295 27.47 0.25 -5.71
CA TYR A 295 28.70 -0.25 -5.09
C TYR A 295 29.79 0.84 -4.99
N GLY A 296 29.85 1.74 -5.96
CA GLY A 296 30.73 2.90 -5.89
C GLY A 296 30.33 3.85 -4.76
N ASP A 297 29.03 4.11 -4.63
CA ASP A 297 28.48 4.95 -3.55
C ASP A 297 28.69 4.31 -2.18
N SER A 298 28.43 3.01 -2.03
CA SER A 298 28.57 2.31 -0.74
C SER A 298 30.01 2.28 -0.24
N LEU A 299 30.99 2.31 -1.14
CA LEU A 299 32.41 2.43 -0.80
C LEU A 299 32.85 3.88 -0.57
N SER A 300 32.11 4.87 -1.09
CA SER A 300 32.51 6.28 -1.06
C SER A 300 31.91 7.04 0.13
N TYR A 301 30.72 6.65 0.60
CA TYR A 301 30.04 7.31 1.72
C TYR A 301 30.21 6.51 3.02
N PRO A 302 30.60 7.15 4.14
CA PRO A 302 30.59 6.49 5.44
C PRO A 302 29.20 5.98 5.80
N GLU A 303 29.16 4.93 6.61
CA GLU A 303 27.89 4.34 7.01
C GLU A 303 26.98 5.36 7.72
N GLY A 304 25.71 5.41 7.29
CA GLY A 304 24.71 6.35 7.84
C GLY A 304 24.74 7.75 7.21
N LEU A 305 25.64 8.01 6.27
CA LEU A 305 25.77 9.29 5.55
C LEU A 305 25.41 9.15 4.07
N GLN A 306 24.34 8.41 3.78
CA GLN A 306 23.87 8.23 2.42
C GLN A 306 23.46 9.58 1.78
N PRO A 307 23.67 9.78 0.47
CA PRO A 307 23.21 10.97 -0.24
C PRO A 307 21.69 11.15 -0.14
N SER A 308 21.26 12.40 -0.05
CA SER A 308 19.84 12.75 -0.08
C SER A 308 19.27 12.53 -1.47
N PHE A 309 18.16 11.82 -1.56
CA PHE A 309 17.44 11.57 -2.80
C PHE A 309 15.96 11.38 -2.50
N GLN A 310 15.12 12.31 -2.98
CA GLN A 310 13.70 12.29 -2.69
C GLN A 310 12.92 11.57 -3.77
N PHE A 311 12.09 10.59 -3.38
CA PHE A 311 11.15 9.96 -4.31
C PHE A 311 9.88 9.48 -3.61
N ARG A 312 8.81 9.29 -4.37
CA ARG A 312 7.56 8.68 -3.89
C ARG A 312 7.66 7.16 -3.99
N PRO A 313 7.26 6.40 -2.95
CA PRO A 313 7.01 4.97 -3.09
C PRO A 313 5.97 4.65 -4.18
N VAL A 314 5.98 3.41 -4.67
CA VAL A 314 4.83 2.82 -5.37
C VAL A 314 3.85 2.33 -4.30
N LEU A 315 2.54 2.45 -4.51
CA LEU A 315 1.56 1.88 -3.58
C LEU A 315 0.91 0.66 -4.21
N GLY A 316 0.86 -0.45 -3.47
CA GLY A 316 0.28 -1.70 -3.95
C GLY A 316 -0.43 -2.49 -2.87
N TRP A 317 -1.34 -3.37 -3.29
CA TRP A 317 -2.09 -4.25 -2.40
C TRP A 317 -1.25 -5.39 -1.86
N TYR A 318 -1.24 -5.56 -0.54
CA TYR A 318 -0.64 -6.70 0.13
C TYR A 318 -1.50 -7.11 1.33
N LYS A 319 -1.93 -8.38 1.37
CA LYS A 319 -2.81 -8.95 2.42
C LYS A 319 -4.00 -8.04 2.77
N GLY A 320 -4.67 -7.49 1.75
CA GLY A 320 -5.88 -6.67 1.91
C GLY A 320 -5.67 -5.20 2.30
N LYS A 321 -4.40 -4.73 2.42
CA LYS A 321 -4.08 -3.32 2.63
C LYS A 321 -3.16 -2.75 1.55
N ILE A 322 -3.32 -1.47 1.24
CA ILE A 322 -2.42 -0.68 0.40
C ILE A 322 -1.18 -0.36 1.24
N ASN A 323 -0.01 -0.76 0.74
CA ASN A 323 1.28 -0.55 1.37
C ASN A 323 2.21 0.21 0.41
N PRO A 324 3.18 0.98 0.94
CA PRO A 324 4.25 1.53 0.13
C PRO A 324 5.28 0.42 -0.15
N LEU A 325 5.55 0.17 -1.42
CA LEU A 325 6.36 -0.95 -1.90
C LEU A 325 7.56 -0.49 -2.72
N ASN A 326 8.68 -1.20 -2.58
CA ASN A 326 9.70 -1.31 -3.61
C ASN A 326 9.55 -2.66 -4.32
N ARG A 327 9.11 -2.63 -5.59
CA ARG A 327 8.92 -3.83 -6.41
C ARG A 327 10.14 -3.91 -7.31
N VAL A 328 11.12 -4.76 -6.98
CA VAL A 328 12.38 -4.79 -7.75
C VAL A 328 12.09 -5.30 -9.15
N TYR A 329 12.45 -4.51 -10.15
CA TYR A 329 12.35 -4.87 -11.57
C TYR A 329 13.60 -5.64 -11.96
N THR A 330 13.45 -6.81 -12.57
CA THR A 330 14.57 -7.73 -12.81
C THR A 330 14.67 -8.14 -14.26
N LEU A 331 15.88 -8.08 -14.80
CA LEU A 331 16.25 -8.56 -16.13
C LEU A 331 17.44 -9.52 -15.97
N TRP A 332 17.36 -10.73 -16.53
CA TRP A 332 18.41 -11.74 -16.37
C TRP A 332 18.28 -12.89 -17.38
N VAL A 333 19.34 -13.70 -17.52
CA VAL A 333 19.32 -14.90 -18.37
C VAL A 333 19.05 -16.13 -17.51
N GLY A 334 18.07 -16.94 -17.92
CA GLY A 334 17.68 -18.18 -17.25
C GLY A 334 17.89 -19.43 -18.09
N ILE A 335 17.69 -20.57 -17.45
CA ILE A 335 17.70 -21.93 -18.03
C ILE A 335 16.36 -22.56 -17.70
N LYS A 336 15.58 -22.85 -18.73
CA LYS A 336 14.30 -23.55 -18.63
C LYS A 336 14.52 -25.04 -18.88
N THR A 337 14.24 -25.87 -17.88
CA THR A 337 14.32 -27.33 -18.02
C THR A 337 12.94 -27.89 -18.36
N LYS A 338 12.86 -28.80 -19.34
CA LYS A 338 11.63 -29.49 -19.72
C LYS A 338 11.06 -30.26 -18.52
N GLY A 339 9.79 -30.00 -18.21
CA GLY A 339 9.09 -30.63 -17.08
C GLY A 339 9.25 -29.90 -15.74
N GLU A 340 10.18 -28.96 -15.61
CA GLU A 340 10.31 -28.13 -14.42
C GLU A 340 9.42 -26.88 -14.52
N LYS A 341 8.80 -26.48 -13.41
CA LYS A 341 7.95 -25.27 -13.36
C LYS A 341 8.77 -23.99 -13.35
N GLY A 342 9.90 -23.98 -12.65
CA GLY A 342 10.75 -22.80 -12.51
C GLY A 342 11.65 -22.52 -13.72
N VAL A 343 12.34 -21.39 -13.66
CA VAL A 343 13.48 -21.02 -14.49
C VAL A 343 14.69 -20.93 -13.57
N SER A 344 15.73 -21.70 -13.86
CA SER A 344 16.98 -21.70 -13.10
C SER A 344 17.92 -20.61 -13.62
N GLN A 345 18.87 -20.18 -12.80
CA GLN A 345 19.86 -19.18 -13.20
C GLN A 345 21.21 -19.86 -13.53
N PRO A 346 21.88 -19.50 -14.63
CA PRO A 346 23.27 -19.90 -14.84
C PRO A 346 24.15 -19.42 -13.69
N TYR A 347 25.24 -20.14 -13.38
CA TYR A 347 26.14 -19.70 -12.32
C TYR A 347 26.69 -18.31 -12.63
N MET A 348 26.48 -17.39 -11.69
CA MET A 348 26.88 -15.99 -11.82
C MET A 348 28.38 -15.80 -12.07
N LYS A 349 29.20 -16.70 -11.54
CA LYS A 349 30.65 -16.74 -11.82
C LYS A 349 30.91 -16.95 -13.32
N ASP A 350 30.15 -17.82 -13.98
CA ASP A 350 30.36 -18.12 -15.39
C ASP A 350 29.92 -16.98 -16.29
N ILE A 351 28.77 -16.36 -15.97
CA ILE A 351 28.32 -15.12 -16.64
C ILE A 351 29.37 -14.01 -16.48
N PHE A 352 29.92 -13.84 -15.28
CA PHE A 352 31.00 -12.89 -15.05
C PHE A 352 32.24 -13.20 -15.91
N MET A 353 32.67 -14.47 -15.96
CA MET A 353 33.85 -14.87 -16.74
C MET A 353 33.63 -14.73 -18.25
N MET A 354 32.41 -15.02 -18.74
CA MET A 354 32.01 -14.79 -20.14
C MET A 354 32.18 -13.32 -20.51
N TRP A 355 31.55 -12.43 -19.73
CA TRP A 355 31.68 -10.98 -19.95
C TRP A 355 33.11 -10.50 -19.78
N ASN A 356 33.85 -10.97 -18.77
CA ASN A 356 35.23 -10.56 -18.55
C ASN A 356 36.15 -10.95 -19.72
N LYS A 357 35.95 -12.14 -20.31
CA LYS A 357 36.67 -12.55 -21.54
C LYS A 357 36.29 -11.68 -22.73
N HIS A 358 35.00 -11.38 -22.89
CA HIS A 358 34.52 -10.49 -23.94
C HIS A 358 35.13 -9.09 -23.83
N MET A 359 35.11 -8.48 -22.64
CA MET A 359 35.66 -7.14 -22.43
C MET A 359 37.17 -7.07 -22.64
N ALA A 360 37.90 -8.19 -22.48
CA ALA A 360 39.33 -8.26 -22.73
C ALA A 360 39.68 -8.36 -24.22
N ASP A 361 38.86 -9.05 -25.02
CA ASP A 361 39.02 -9.20 -26.46
C ASP A 361 37.65 -9.42 -27.14
N PRO A 362 36.93 -8.32 -27.48
CA PRO A 362 35.55 -8.38 -27.98
C PRO A 362 35.39 -9.02 -29.35
N ASP A 363 36.47 -9.13 -30.13
CA ASP A 363 36.44 -9.68 -31.48
C ASP A 363 36.56 -11.21 -31.48
N ASN A 364 37.34 -11.77 -30.55
CA ASN A 364 37.57 -13.22 -30.47
C ASN A 364 36.75 -13.92 -29.38
N ASN A 365 36.37 -13.23 -28.29
CA ASN A 365 35.63 -13.83 -27.19
C ASN A 365 34.18 -13.32 -27.16
N PHE A 366 33.23 -14.20 -27.47
CA PHE A 366 31.79 -13.89 -27.50
C PHE A 366 31.43 -12.64 -28.34
N PRO A 367 31.88 -12.53 -29.61
CA PRO A 367 31.70 -11.32 -30.42
C PRO A 367 30.24 -10.91 -30.66
N GLN A 368 29.30 -11.82 -30.48
CA GLN A 368 27.87 -11.53 -30.50
C GLN A 368 27.46 -10.46 -29.48
N LEU A 369 28.14 -10.37 -28.33
CA LEU A 369 27.83 -9.38 -27.29
C LEU A 369 28.08 -7.93 -27.73
N LYS A 370 28.84 -7.69 -28.81
CA LYS A 370 29.02 -6.34 -29.41
C LYS A 370 27.72 -5.74 -29.95
N LYS A 371 26.69 -6.55 -30.15
CA LYS A 371 25.38 -6.06 -30.60
C LYS A 371 24.62 -5.31 -29.52
N ILE A 372 24.97 -5.53 -28.25
CA ILE A 372 24.36 -4.90 -27.08
C ILE A 372 24.89 -3.48 -26.98
N GLN A 373 24.00 -2.49 -27.06
CA GLN A 373 24.33 -1.07 -27.06
C GLN A 373 23.56 -0.32 -25.96
N ASP A 374 24.02 0.89 -25.70
CA ASP A 374 23.32 1.86 -24.86
C ASP A 374 22.39 2.66 -25.78
N ASP A 375 21.10 2.32 -25.73
CA ASP A 375 20.11 2.79 -26.68
C ASP A 375 19.56 4.17 -26.34
N ASN A 376 19.55 4.51 -25.05
CA ASN A 376 19.05 5.78 -24.54
C ASN A 376 20.19 6.78 -24.21
N LEU A 377 21.45 6.36 -24.38
CA LEU A 377 22.68 7.11 -24.14
C LEU A 377 22.84 7.58 -22.68
N ASP A 378 22.35 6.78 -21.72
CA ASP A 378 22.45 7.08 -20.29
C ASP A 378 23.76 6.59 -19.63
N GLY A 379 24.58 5.89 -20.41
CA GLY A 379 25.88 5.35 -20.04
C GLY A 379 25.87 3.86 -19.69
N PHE A 380 24.70 3.22 -19.58
CA PHE A 380 24.57 1.78 -19.36
C PHE A 380 23.93 1.12 -20.59
N PRO A 381 24.53 0.05 -21.15
CA PRO A 381 23.88 -0.70 -22.20
C PRO A 381 22.63 -1.42 -21.66
N GLU A 382 21.65 -1.62 -22.54
CA GLU A 382 20.42 -2.37 -22.26
C GLU A 382 20.29 -3.61 -23.14
N VAL A 383 19.54 -4.60 -22.66
CA VAL A 383 19.14 -5.77 -23.46
C VAL A 383 17.63 -5.79 -23.55
N ASP A 384 17.10 -5.20 -24.61
CA ASP A 384 15.68 -4.95 -24.84
C ASP A 384 15.25 -5.26 -26.28
N ARG A 385 16.10 -5.04 -27.29
CA ARG A 385 15.82 -5.41 -28.67
C ARG A 385 15.98 -6.90 -28.92
N THR A 386 15.22 -7.39 -29.90
CA THR A 386 15.26 -8.79 -30.34
C THR A 386 16.68 -9.24 -30.72
N GLU A 387 17.45 -8.37 -31.37
CA GLU A 387 18.81 -8.64 -31.83
C GLU A 387 19.80 -8.80 -30.66
N GLU A 388 19.61 -8.01 -29.59
CA GLU A 388 20.45 -8.00 -28.39
C GLU A 388 20.14 -9.16 -27.47
N ILE A 389 18.84 -9.43 -27.28
CA ILE A 389 18.37 -10.62 -26.57
C ILE A 389 18.96 -11.88 -27.23
N ASN A 390 18.85 -11.99 -28.55
CA ASN A 390 19.41 -13.13 -29.28
C ASN A 390 20.93 -13.21 -29.17
N ALA A 391 21.64 -12.08 -29.21
CA ALA A 391 23.08 -12.03 -28.99
C ALA A 391 23.48 -12.54 -27.60
N LEU A 392 22.81 -12.07 -26.55
CA LEU A 392 23.07 -12.49 -25.19
C LEU A 392 22.80 -13.98 -25.00
N LEU A 393 21.66 -14.47 -25.48
CA LEU A 393 21.31 -15.90 -25.39
C LEU A 393 22.28 -16.77 -26.18
N ALA A 394 22.75 -16.32 -27.35
CA ALA A 394 23.77 -17.02 -28.12
C ALA A 394 25.12 -17.07 -27.37
N ALA A 395 25.51 -16.00 -26.68
CA ALA A 395 26.71 -15.98 -25.83
C ALA A 395 26.61 -16.97 -24.66
N VAL A 396 25.48 -16.98 -23.96
CA VAL A 396 25.28 -17.89 -22.83
C VAL A 396 25.24 -19.36 -23.30
N ARG A 397 24.57 -19.67 -24.42
CA ARG A 397 24.59 -21.02 -25.02
C ARG A 397 26.00 -21.47 -25.38
N LEU A 398 26.80 -20.58 -25.98
CA LEU A 398 28.20 -20.86 -26.31
C LEU A 398 29.04 -21.10 -25.04
N MET A 399 28.85 -20.29 -24.01
CA MET A 399 29.55 -20.42 -22.73
C MET A 399 29.23 -21.77 -22.07
N LEU A 400 27.96 -22.16 -21.99
CA LEU A 400 27.55 -23.44 -21.41
C LEU A 400 28.11 -24.62 -22.21
N LYS A 401 28.09 -24.54 -23.55
CA LYS A 401 28.69 -25.57 -24.41
C LYS A 401 30.20 -25.72 -24.20
N GLN A 402 30.93 -24.61 -24.03
CA GLN A 402 32.37 -24.62 -23.75
C GLN A 402 32.71 -25.24 -22.39
N LYS A 403 31.75 -25.30 -21.46
CA LYS A 403 31.88 -25.94 -20.15
C LYS A 403 31.48 -27.42 -20.13
N GLU A 404 31.13 -27.99 -21.28
CA GLU A 404 30.60 -29.36 -21.39
C GLU A 404 29.28 -29.57 -20.62
N ASP A 405 28.55 -28.49 -20.32
CA ASP A 405 27.21 -28.59 -19.73
C ASP A 405 26.22 -29.11 -20.80
N THR A 406 25.54 -30.23 -20.52
CA THR A 406 24.48 -30.72 -21.40
C THR A 406 23.27 -29.78 -21.37
N LEU A 407 22.90 -29.30 -22.57
CA LEU A 407 21.68 -28.55 -22.82
C LEU A 407 20.51 -29.46 -23.24
N GLU A 408 20.65 -30.78 -23.13
CA GLU A 408 19.57 -31.70 -23.46
C GLU A 408 18.36 -31.46 -22.55
N GLY A 409 17.21 -31.18 -23.16
CA GLY A 409 15.99 -30.81 -22.44
C GLY A 409 16.05 -29.46 -21.73
N LYS A 410 17.05 -28.61 -22.01
CA LYS A 410 17.21 -27.27 -21.42
C LYS A 410 17.24 -26.18 -22.49
N GLU A 411 16.55 -25.08 -22.24
CA GLU A 411 16.53 -23.91 -23.11
C GLU A 411 17.05 -22.68 -22.37
N VAL A 412 17.99 -21.97 -22.98
CA VAL A 412 18.47 -20.68 -22.46
C VAL A 412 17.45 -19.61 -22.85
N VAL A 413 16.91 -18.91 -21.84
CA VAL A 413 15.85 -17.92 -21.97
C VAL A 413 16.28 -16.57 -21.41
N PHE A 414 15.76 -15.48 -21.97
CA PHE A 414 15.86 -14.16 -21.38
C PHE A 414 14.62 -13.91 -20.55
N VAL A 415 14.79 -13.45 -19.30
CA VAL A 415 13.71 -13.23 -18.35
C VAL A 415 13.60 -11.74 -18.08
N ASP A 416 12.41 -11.19 -18.34
CA ASP A 416 12.02 -9.83 -18.02
C ASP A 416 10.80 -9.88 -17.11
N GLY A 417 11.01 -9.65 -15.81
CA GLY A 417 9.93 -9.62 -14.84
C GLY A 417 9.20 -10.96 -14.72
N ASP A 418 7.95 -10.97 -15.16
CA ASP A 418 7.01 -12.09 -15.16
C ASP A 418 6.88 -12.77 -16.53
N ARG A 419 7.83 -12.56 -17.43
CA ARG A 419 7.84 -13.20 -18.74
C ARG A 419 9.25 -13.62 -19.14
N PHE A 420 9.32 -14.58 -20.05
CA PHE A 420 10.57 -15.01 -20.66
C PHE A 420 10.43 -15.24 -22.16
N THR A 421 11.57 -15.28 -22.86
CA THR A 421 11.64 -15.54 -24.30
C THR A 421 12.90 -16.35 -24.65
N VAL A 422 12.82 -17.19 -25.67
CA VAL A 422 13.96 -17.90 -26.26
C VAL A 422 14.60 -17.18 -27.44
N ASN A 423 13.89 -16.18 -28.01
CA ASN A 423 14.17 -15.60 -29.32
C ASN A 423 13.97 -14.07 -29.41
N GLY A 424 13.50 -13.42 -28.34
CA GLY A 424 13.29 -11.97 -28.25
C GLY A 424 11.91 -11.48 -28.71
N PHE A 425 11.16 -12.26 -29.50
CA PHE A 425 9.87 -11.82 -30.07
C PHE A 425 8.66 -12.60 -29.54
N GLU A 426 8.81 -13.90 -29.24
CA GLU A 426 7.78 -14.71 -28.59
C GLU A 426 8.02 -14.73 -27.09
N TRP A 427 7.01 -14.27 -26.33
CA TRP A 427 7.09 -14.14 -24.88
C TRP A 427 6.07 -15.06 -24.19
N GLU A 428 6.54 -15.80 -23.20
CA GLU A 428 5.71 -16.64 -22.33
C GLU A 428 5.63 -16.02 -20.95
N SER A 429 4.46 -16.10 -20.31
CA SER A 429 4.24 -15.55 -18.97
C SER A 429 4.60 -16.55 -17.87
N ILE A 430 5.09 -16.02 -16.76
CA ILE A 430 5.41 -16.71 -15.51
C ILE A 430 4.42 -16.24 -14.46
N ALA A 431 3.79 -17.18 -13.77
CA ALA A 431 2.84 -16.84 -12.71
C ALA A 431 3.51 -16.03 -11.59
N LYS A 432 2.88 -14.92 -11.20
CA LYS A 432 3.32 -14.06 -10.10
C LYS A 432 2.16 -13.57 -9.24
N LYS A 433 2.47 -13.01 -8.08
CA LYS A 433 1.50 -12.31 -7.23
C LYS A 433 1.22 -10.90 -7.78
N PRO A 434 0.04 -10.30 -7.47
CA PRO A 434 -0.31 -8.97 -7.97
C PRO A 434 0.67 -7.86 -7.56
N TYR A 435 1.28 -7.96 -6.38
CA TYR A 435 2.26 -7.00 -5.89
C TYR A 435 3.67 -7.20 -6.49
N GLU A 436 3.93 -8.29 -7.20
CA GLU A 436 5.23 -8.58 -7.80
C GLU A 436 5.38 -7.92 -9.18
N TYR A 437 6.62 -7.57 -9.53
CA TYR A 437 7.01 -7.39 -10.92
C TYR A 437 7.49 -8.71 -11.51
N SER A 438 8.33 -9.43 -10.76
CA SER A 438 8.84 -10.76 -11.09
C SER A 438 8.55 -11.73 -9.94
N PRO A 439 8.21 -13.00 -10.22
CA PRO A 439 8.15 -14.04 -9.19
C PRO A 439 9.54 -14.41 -8.65
N TYR A 440 10.61 -13.96 -9.30
CA TYR A 440 12.01 -14.15 -8.87
C TYR A 440 12.62 -12.88 -8.26
N GLY A 441 11.94 -11.74 -8.40
CA GLY A 441 12.34 -10.45 -7.85
C GLY A 441 11.67 -10.20 -6.51
N SER A 442 12.44 -9.78 -5.50
CA SER A 442 11.86 -9.45 -4.20
C SER A 442 10.99 -8.19 -4.26
N VAL A 443 9.90 -8.21 -3.49
CA VAL A 443 9.10 -7.03 -3.19
C VAL A 443 9.30 -6.67 -1.73
N PHE A 444 9.67 -5.43 -1.45
CA PHE A 444 9.92 -4.95 -0.09
C PHE A 444 8.87 -3.94 0.31
N LYS A 445 8.32 -4.08 1.51
CA LYS A 445 7.52 -3.01 2.13
C LYS A 445 8.45 -1.95 2.72
N PHE A 446 8.08 -0.68 2.57
CA PHE A 446 8.72 0.38 3.33
C PHE A 446 8.08 0.45 4.72
N ASN A 447 8.89 0.29 5.77
CA ASN A 447 8.45 0.27 7.17
C ASN A 447 9.28 1.17 8.10
N HIS A 448 10.28 1.86 7.56
CA HIS A 448 11.19 2.77 8.27
C HIS A 448 11.21 4.14 7.57
N ASP A 449 11.90 5.11 8.17
CA ASP A 449 11.90 6.52 7.76
C ASP A 449 10.48 7.12 7.78
N ILE A 450 9.79 6.87 8.90
CA ILE A 450 8.42 7.33 9.14
C ILE A 450 8.41 8.85 9.35
N THR A 451 7.50 9.54 8.66
CA THR A 451 7.29 10.99 8.76
C THR A 451 6.30 11.35 9.87
N PRO A 452 6.43 12.51 10.54
CA PRO A 452 5.43 12.98 11.50
C PRO A 452 4.06 13.22 10.84
N ALA A 453 2.98 13.14 11.63
CA ALA A 453 1.60 13.26 11.14
C ALA A 453 1.33 14.49 10.26
N LYS A 454 1.94 15.64 10.57
CA LYS A 454 1.78 16.88 9.77
C LYS A 454 2.31 16.78 8.33
N ASN A 455 3.17 15.80 8.06
CA ASN A 455 3.74 15.56 6.74
C ASN A 455 3.13 14.33 6.05
N ALA A 456 2.21 13.61 6.71
CA ALA A 456 1.57 12.43 6.17
C ALA A 456 0.55 12.79 5.06
N LEU A 457 0.25 11.84 4.18
CA LEU A 457 -0.86 12.00 3.24
C LEU A 457 -2.18 12.14 4.00
N GLY A 458 -3.01 13.09 3.56
CA GLY A 458 -4.28 13.42 4.19
C GLY A 458 -4.18 14.54 5.23
N ALA A 459 -2.97 14.96 5.62
CA ALA A 459 -2.78 16.11 6.52
C ALA A 459 -3.26 17.43 5.90
N GLY A 460 -3.23 17.57 4.56
CA GLY A 460 -3.81 18.68 3.81
C GLY A 460 -5.30 18.49 3.47
N GLY A 461 -5.92 17.41 3.94
CA GLY A 461 -7.30 17.04 3.68
C GLY A 461 -7.46 16.03 2.54
N CYS A 462 -8.70 15.70 2.19
CA CYS A 462 -9.00 14.59 1.25
C CYS A 462 -8.35 14.75 -0.14
N ARG A 463 -8.04 15.99 -0.57
CA ARG A 463 -7.47 16.25 -1.90
C ARG A 463 -6.01 15.80 -2.02
N ASP A 464 -5.30 15.57 -0.92
CA ASP A 464 -3.96 14.97 -0.94
C ASP A 464 -3.96 13.62 -1.66
N CYS A 465 -5.05 12.85 -1.51
CA CYS A 465 -5.22 11.54 -2.13
C CYS A 465 -6.24 11.55 -3.28
N HIS A 466 -7.33 12.33 -3.18
CA HIS A 466 -8.43 12.33 -4.16
C HIS A 466 -8.42 13.50 -5.15
N GLY A 467 -7.40 14.36 -5.12
CA GLY A 467 -7.23 15.44 -6.09
C GLY A 467 -6.68 14.96 -7.43
N SER A 468 -6.90 15.74 -8.48
CA SER A 468 -6.40 15.48 -9.85
C SER A 468 -4.87 15.39 -9.90
N ASN A 469 -4.19 16.11 -9.02
CA ASN A 469 -2.73 16.14 -8.88
C ASN A 469 -2.19 15.20 -7.78
N SER A 470 -3.01 14.27 -7.29
CA SER A 470 -2.63 13.34 -6.22
C SER A 470 -1.63 12.28 -6.71
N ASP A 471 -0.48 12.22 -6.05
CA ASP A 471 0.50 11.14 -6.25
C ASP A 471 0.02 9.77 -5.76
N PHE A 472 -1.06 9.72 -4.97
CA PHE A 472 -1.58 8.45 -4.43
C PHE A 472 -2.11 7.55 -5.56
N PHE A 473 -2.88 8.13 -6.49
CA PHE A 473 -3.46 7.40 -7.62
C PHE A 473 -2.82 7.77 -8.96
N PHE A 474 -2.52 9.05 -9.19
CA PHE A 474 -2.18 9.53 -10.53
C PHE A 474 -0.69 9.60 -10.82
N LYS A 475 0.17 9.33 -9.81
CA LYS A 475 1.61 9.23 -10.02
C LYS A 475 1.94 8.21 -11.10
N GLU A 476 2.89 8.57 -11.95
CA GLU A 476 3.52 7.66 -12.90
C GLU A 476 4.51 6.74 -12.18
N ILE A 477 4.34 5.44 -12.41
CA ILE A 477 5.19 4.37 -11.89
C ILE A 477 5.72 3.55 -13.07
N MET A 478 6.87 2.90 -12.87
CA MET A 478 7.43 2.01 -13.88
C MET A 478 6.49 0.82 -14.12
N ALA A 479 6.05 0.62 -15.35
CA ALA A 479 5.37 -0.59 -15.78
C ALA A 479 6.41 -1.63 -16.25
N LYS A 480 7.41 -1.20 -17.03
CA LYS A 480 8.55 -2.02 -17.48
C LYS A 480 9.83 -1.18 -17.61
N PRO A 481 11.02 -1.76 -17.38
CA PRO A 481 12.29 -1.02 -17.44
C PRO A 481 12.56 -0.36 -18.80
N PHE A 482 12.41 -1.12 -19.89
CA PHE A 482 12.78 -0.70 -21.24
C PHE A 482 11.74 -1.18 -22.27
N ASP A 483 11.32 -0.29 -23.17
CA ASP A 483 10.82 -0.62 -24.52
C ASP A 483 12.02 -0.85 -25.42
N GLY A 484 11.86 -1.45 -26.61
CA GLY A 484 12.98 -1.75 -27.53
C GLY A 484 13.69 -0.52 -28.13
N GLN A 485 13.65 0.63 -27.46
CA GLN A 485 14.45 1.83 -27.69
C GLN A 485 15.12 2.31 -26.38
N GLY A 486 15.27 1.44 -25.38
CA GLY A 486 15.80 1.76 -24.06
C GLY A 486 14.93 2.68 -23.20
N LYS A 487 13.67 2.98 -23.57
CA LYS A 487 12.82 3.91 -22.79
C LYS A 487 11.91 3.17 -21.83
N THR A 488 11.73 3.71 -20.64
CA THR A 488 10.81 3.11 -19.67
C THR A 488 9.36 3.26 -20.08
N LEU A 489 8.63 2.13 -20.01
CA LEU A 489 7.18 2.14 -20.04
C LEU A 489 6.62 2.48 -18.66
N ILE A 490 5.79 3.51 -18.61
CA ILE A 490 5.18 4.02 -17.38
C ILE A 490 3.68 3.76 -17.37
N GLU A 491 3.11 3.61 -16.19
CA GLU A 491 1.67 3.54 -15.96
C GLU A 491 1.28 4.38 -14.73
N LYS A 492 -0.01 4.63 -14.52
CA LYS A 492 -0.48 5.29 -13.30
C LYS A 492 -0.54 4.28 -12.16
N ASN A 493 -0.20 4.73 -10.94
CA ASN A 493 -0.32 3.92 -9.73
C ASN A 493 -1.76 3.38 -9.52
N ALA A 494 -2.77 4.12 -9.99
CA ALA A 494 -4.16 3.69 -10.08
C ALA A 494 -4.35 2.35 -10.79
N THR A 495 -3.65 2.12 -11.91
CA THR A 495 -3.73 0.88 -12.67
C THR A 495 -3.27 -0.30 -11.83
N LEU A 496 -2.14 -0.16 -11.13
CA LEU A 496 -1.63 -1.18 -10.20
C LEU A 496 -2.59 -1.47 -9.04
N LEU A 497 -3.31 -0.45 -8.57
CA LEU A 497 -4.30 -0.57 -7.51
C LEU A 497 -5.67 -1.11 -8.00
N GLY A 498 -5.87 -1.26 -9.31
CA GLY A 498 -7.12 -1.76 -9.90
C GLY A 498 -8.20 -0.70 -10.11
N TYR A 499 -7.84 0.59 -10.10
CA TYR A 499 -8.77 1.70 -10.32
C TYR A 499 -8.73 2.21 -11.76
N SER A 500 -9.91 2.39 -12.34
CA SER A 500 -10.11 2.99 -13.65
C SER A 500 -10.02 4.51 -13.59
N SER A 501 -9.52 5.10 -14.68
CA SER A 501 -9.48 6.56 -14.85
C SER A 501 -10.86 7.20 -14.73
N PHE A 502 -11.91 6.52 -15.17
CA PHE A 502 -13.28 7.01 -15.11
C PHE A 502 -13.79 7.12 -13.67
N ALA A 503 -13.65 6.05 -12.87
CA ALA A 503 -14.08 6.04 -11.47
C ALA A 503 -13.32 7.08 -10.63
N LEU A 504 -12.00 7.20 -10.85
CA LEU A 504 -11.18 8.20 -10.18
C LEU A 504 -11.50 9.64 -10.62
N GLY A 505 -11.87 9.83 -11.89
CA GLY A 505 -12.36 11.11 -12.41
C GLY A 505 -13.61 11.59 -11.68
N PHE A 506 -14.56 10.69 -11.41
CA PHE A 506 -15.77 10.99 -10.61
C PHE A 506 -15.42 11.40 -9.18
N MET A 507 -14.51 10.68 -8.53
CA MET A 507 -14.04 11.07 -7.20
C MET A 507 -13.34 12.43 -7.19
N THR A 508 -12.49 12.68 -8.18
CA THR A 508 -11.81 13.97 -8.35
C THR A 508 -12.83 15.09 -8.52
N PHE A 509 -13.81 14.91 -9.41
CA PHE A 509 -14.92 15.83 -9.60
C PHE A 509 -15.69 16.07 -8.30
N GLN A 510 -15.97 15.03 -7.52
CA GLN A 510 -16.67 15.16 -6.24
C GLN A 510 -15.92 16.10 -5.29
N HIS A 511 -14.61 15.91 -5.12
CA HIS A 511 -13.81 16.64 -4.14
C HIS A 511 -13.38 18.03 -4.61
N GLU A 512 -13.08 18.20 -5.89
CA GLU A 512 -12.62 19.47 -6.46
C GLU A 512 -13.77 20.39 -6.88
N THR A 513 -14.87 19.83 -7.38
CA THR A 513 -15.96 20.59 -8.00
C THR A 513 -17.26 20.49 -7.23
N LEU A 514 -17.79 19.27 -6.99
CA LEU A 514 -19.12 19.09 -6.41
C LEU A 514 -19.21 19.65 -5.00
N LYS A 515 -18.26 19.31 -4.11
CA LYS A 515 -18.26 19.79 -2.72
C LYS A 515 -18.31 21.34 -2.63
N PRO A 516 -17.42 22.10 -3.29
CA PRO A 516 -17.55 23.56 -3.34
C PRO A 516 -18.86 24.05 -3.95
N LEU A 517 -19.29 23.43 -5.07
CA LEU A 517 -20.52 23.82 -5.76
C LEU A 517 -21.77 23.60 -4.90
N MET A 518 -21.81 22.54 -4.09
CA MET A 518 -22.92 22.26 -3.18
C MET A 518 -23.09 23.38 -2.15
N PHE A 519 -21.99 23.83 -1.56
CA PHE A 519 -22.02 24.95 -0.60
C PHE A 519 -22.61 26.21 -1.24
N TRP A 520 -22.13 26.60 -2.42
CA TRP A 520 -22.64 27.76 -3.15
C TRP A 520 -24.08 27.57 -3.63
N GLY A 521 -24.45 26.36 -4.08
CA GLY A 521 -25.79 26.08 -4.57
C GLY A 521 -26.85 26.15 -3.47
N PHE A 522 -26.55 25.72 -2.24
CA PHE A 522 -27.44 25.95 -1.10
C PHE A 522 -27.66 27.44 -0.80
N LEU A 523 -26.60 28.25 -0.88
CA LEU A 523 -26.71 29.70 -0.72
C LEU A 523 -27.55 30.33 -1.84
N VAL A 524 -27.28 29.94 -3.09
CA VAL A 524 -28.00 30.46 -4.26
C VAL A 524 -29.49 30.13 -4.19
N ILE A 525 -29.86 28.87 -3.89
CA ILE A 525 -31.29 28.53 -3.78
C ILE A 525 -31.95 29.33 -2.67
N PHE A 526 -31.29 29.48 -1.51
CA PHE A 526 -31.83 30.24 -0.39
C PHE A 526 -32.10 31.70 -0.78
N VAL A 527 -31.14 32.33 -1.46
CA VAL A 527 -31.26 33.69 -1.99
C VAL A 527 -32.39 33.79 -3.02
N LEU A 528 -32.49 32.84 -3.97
CA LEU A 528 -33.55 32.81 -4.98
C LEU A 528 -34.95 32.69 -4.34
N LEU A 529 -35.10 31.90 -3.29
CA LEU A 529 -36.37 31.76 -2.57
C LEU A 529 -36.77 33.05 -1.84
N ILE A 530 -35.78 33.77 -1.27
CA ILE A 530 -36.00 35.10 -0.68
C ILE A 530 -36.42 36.11 -1.76
N PHE A 531 -35.69 36.17 -2.87
CA PHE A 531 -36.04 37.07 -3.98
C PHE A 531 -37.44 36.78 -4.52
N HIS A 532 -37.77 35.51 -4.74
CA HIS A 532 -39.11 35.11 -5.14
C HIS A 532 -40.17 35.59 -4.14
N TYR A 533 -39.91 35.43 -2.83
CA TYR A 533 -40.83 35.89 -1.79
C TYR A 533 -41.02 37.40 -1.81
N VAL A 534 -39.95 38.17 -1.94
CA VAL A 534 -39.99 39.64 -1.94
C VAL A 534 -40.66 40.20 -3.20
N ILE A 535 -40.39 39.61 -4.37
CA ILE A 535 -40.88 40.11 -5.66
C ILE A 535 -42.35 39.73 -5.89
N PHE A 536 -42.71 38.46 -5.67
CA PHE A 536 -44.03 37.94 -6.03
C PHE A 536 -44.98 37.79 -4.84
N GLY A 537 -44.45 37.71 -3.62
CA GLY A 537 -45.24 37.58 -2.40
C GLY A 537 -45.97 36.24 -2.25
N PRO A 538 -46.64 36.03 -1.11
CA PRO A 538 -47.43 34.83 -0.85
C PRO A 538 -48.79 34.86 -1.57
N LYS A 539 -49.19 33.74 -2.19
CA LYS A 539 -50.52 33.56 -2.80
C LYS A 539 -51.58 33.24 -1.74
N ARG A 540 -52.00 34.25 -0.96
CA ARG A 540 -53.00 34.09 0.11
C ARG A 540 -54.42 33.91 -0.45
N SER A 541 -55.20 32.98 0.06
CA SER A 541 -56.66 32.95 -0.16
C SER A 541 -57.37 33.95 0.76
N GLU A 542 -58.39 34.64 0.26
CA GLU A 542 -59.28 35.46 1.08
C GLU A 542 -60.12 34.52 1.96
N GLN A 543 -59.81 34.43 3.25
CA GLN A 543 -60.56 33.61 4.21
C GLN A 543 -61.81 34.36 4.67
N SER A 544 -62.99 33.77 4.49
CA SER A 544 -64.22 34.27 5.11
C SER A 544 -64.33 33.81 6.56
N VAL A 545 -65.09 34.55 7.38
CA VAL A 545 -65.32 34.21 8.80
C VAL A 545 -66.06 32.87 8.95
N ASP A 546 -66.84 32.47 7.93
CA ASP A 546 -67.63 31.23 7.88
C ASP A 546 -67.03 30.15 6.96
N ASP A 547 -65.71 30.12 6.76
CA ASP A 547 -65.07 29.21 5.80
C ASP A 547 -65.15 27.73 6.24
N ILE A 548 -65.76 26.88 5.40
CA ILE A 548 -65.95 25.46 5.70
C ILE A 548 -64.63 24.70 5.52
N LEU A 549 -64.27 23.87 6.49
CA LEU A 549 -63.10 23.00 6.40
C LEU A 549 -63.40 21.72 5.61
N LEU A 550 -62.62 21.50 4.55
CA LEU A 550 -62.64 20.30 3.71
C LEU A 550 -61.52 19.34 4.12
N LEU A 551 -61.83 18.05 4.26
CA LEU A 551 -60.82 17.01 4.50
C LEU A 551 -60.01 16.78 3.21
N ARG A 552 -58.73 17.11 3.23
CA ARG A 552 -57.81 16.96 2.09
C ARG A 552 -56.97 15.69 2.17
N PHE A 553 -56.46 15.35 3.34
CA PHE A 553 -55.60 14.19 3.57
C PHE A 553 -56.08 13.39 4.78
N GLY A 554 -56.27 12.08 4.61
CA GLY A 554 -56.65 11.18 5.70
C GLY A 554 -55.53 10.99 6.73
N THR A 555 -55.85 10.38 7.88
CA THR A 555 -54.88 10.17 8.97
C THR A 555 -53.65 9.39 8.53
N TRP A 556 -53.82 8.29 7.79
CA TRP A 556 -52.70 7.47 7.34
C TRP A 556 -51.81 8.15 6.31
N GLU A 557 -52.40 8.95 5.40
CA GLU A 557 -51.63 9.76 4.44
C GLU A 557 -50.69 10.73 5.16
N ARG A 558 -51.19 11.37 6.23
CA ARG A 558 -50.40 12.29 7.04
C ARG A 558 -49.30 11.57 7.82
N VAL A 559 -49.63 10.47 8.50
CA VAL A 559 -48.66 9.70 9.29
C VAL A 559 -47.51 9.22 8.40
N ILE A 560 -47.81 8.65 7.24
CA ILE A 560 -46.78 8.15 6.31
C ILE A 560 -45.94 9.32 5.77
N HIS A 561 -46.55 10.46 5.46
CA HIS A 561 -45.82 11.67 5.05
C HIS A 561 -44.94 12.23 6.18
N TYR A 562 -45.36 12.24 7.44
CA TYR A 562 -44.49 12.67 8.55
C TYR A 562 -43.32 11.73 8.74
N CYS A 563 -43.55 10.42 8.64
CA CYS A 563 -42.49 9.44 8.62
C CYS A 563 -41.51 9.73 7.47
N LEU A 564 -42.00 10.06 6.27
CA LEU A 564 -41.15 10.45 5.14
C LEU A 564 -40.32 11.70 5.47
N LEU A 565 -40.94 12.74 6.03
CA LEU A 565 -40.28 13.99 6.39
C LEU A 565 -39.15 13.74 7.40
N VAL A 566 -39.44 13.01 8.48
CA VAL A 566 -38.44 12.69 9.51
C VAL A 566 -37.30 11.86 8.92
N LEU A 567 -37.62 10.83 8.14
CA LEU A 567 -36.62 9.99 7.48
C LEU A 567 -35.76 10.81 6.52
N PHE A 568 -36.36 11.68 5.71
CA PHE A 568 -35.62 12.57 4.81
C PHE A 568 -34.70 13.54 5.56
N LEU A 569 -35.16 14.13 6.66
CA LEU A 569 -34.33 15.02 7.47
C LEU A 569 -33.14 14.26 8.08
N VAL A 570 -33.37 13.06 8.62
CA VAL A 570 -32.29 12.22 9.14
C VAL A 570 -31.30 11.86 8.03
N GLN A 571 -31.77 11.42 6.87
CA GLN A 571 -30.92 11.06 5.72
C GLN A 571 -30.11 12.25 5.20
N SER A 572 -30.74 13.41 5.00
CA SER A 572 -30.08 14.61 4.51
C SER A 572 -29.04 15.16 5.50
N ILE A 573 -29.38 15.22 6.80
CA ILE A 573 -28.44 15.68 7.83
C ILE A 573 -27.25 14.70 7.93
N THR A 574 -27.52 13.41 8.16
CA THR A 574 -26.44 12.43 8.29
C THR A 574 -25.55 12.37 7.04
N GLY A 575 -26.15 12.40 5.85
CA GLY A 575 -25.42 12.40 4.58
C GLY A 575 -24.59 13.68 4.35
N LEU A 576 -25.10 14.86 4.69
CA LEU A 576 -24.33 16.10 4.57
C LEU A 576 -23.17 16.17 5.57
N LEU A 577 -23.38 15.73 6.81
CA LEU A 577 -22.34 15.71 7.84
C LEU A 577 -21.16 14.81 7.44
N THR A 578 -21.44 13.63 6.87
CA THR A 578 -20.40 12.69 6.41
C THR A 578 -19.79 13.13 5.08
N PHE A 579 -20.58 13.68 4.15
CA PHE A 579 -20.09 14.16 2.86
C PHE A 579 -19.12 15.34 2.99
N PHE A 580 -19.38 16.30 3.88
CA PHE A 580 -18.49 17.45 4.08
C PHE A 580 -17.31 17.17 5.00
N ALA A 581 -17.23 15.99 5.62
CA ALA A 581 -16.16 15.61 6.57
C ALA A 581 -15.94 16.71 7.63
N ILE A 582 -16.99 16.97 8.41
CA ILE A 582 -16.90 17.86 9.58
C ILE A 582 -15.98 17.19 10.62
N PRO A 583 -15.15 17.96 11.39
CA PRO A 583 -14.14 17.49 12.35
C PRO A 583 -14.67 16.62 13.48
N PHE A 584 -15.08 15.42 13.11
CA PHE A 584 -15.54 14.34 13.94
C PHE A 584 -14.48 13.24 14.01
N SER A 585 -14.53 12.46 15.10
CA SER A 585 -13.71 11.25 15.20
C SER A 585 -14.19 10.18 14.21
N SER A 586 -13.31 9.26 13.83
CA SER A 586 -13.65 8.07 13.04
C SER A 586 -14.87 7.33 13.59
N ASP A 587 -14.95 7.16 14.92
CA ASP A 587 -16.04 6.44 15.58
C ASP A 587 -17.40 7.16 15.43
N THR A 588 -17.36 8.49 15.47
CA THR A 588 -18.57 9.31 15.27
C THR A 588 -19.05 9.20 13.82
N ILE A 589 -18.12 9.19 12.86
CA ILE A 589 -18.43 8.98 11.44
C ILE A 589 -19.07 7.60 11.22
N GLU A 590 -18.55 6.54 11.84
CA GLU A 590 -19.13 5.19 11.72
C GLU A 590 -20.56 5.12 12.31
N TRP A 591 -20.78 5.81 13.43
CA TRP A 591 -22.11 5.88 14.04
C TRP A 591 -23.12 6.61 13.13
N LEU A 592 -22.72 7.74 12.53
CA LEU A 592 -23.53 8.47 11.57
C LEU A 592 -23.83 7.63 10.31
N ASN A 593 -22.83 6.94 9.77
CA ASN A 593 -22.98 6.02 8.63
C ASN A 593 -23.97 4.89 8.96
N THR A 594 -23.91 4.36 10.19
CA THR A 594 -24.84 3.32 10.65
C THR A 594 -26.29 3.80 10.65
N ILE A 595 -26.56 4.98 11.20
CA ILE A 595 -27.89 5.59 11.18
C ILE A 595 -28.35 5.84 9.75
N HIS A 596 -27.45 6.38 8.90
CA HIS A 596 -27.75 6.65 7.50
C HIS A 596 -28.18 5.38 6.77
N ARG A 597 -27.45 4.27 6.92
CA ARG A 597 -27.77 2.97 6.30
C ARG A 597 -29.16 2.47 6.72
N TYR A 598 -29.44 2.36 8.03
CA TYR A 598 -30.69 1.80 8.51
C TYR A 598 -31.91 2.69 8.20
N CYS A 599 -31.80 4.00 8.41
CA CYS A 599 -32.87 4.92 8.04
C CYS A 599 -33.06 5.01 6.51
N GLY A 600 -32.02 4.72 5.72
CA GLY A 600 -32.10 4.66 4.26
C GLY A 600 -33.03 3.55 3.77
N TYR A 601 -32.95 2.35 4.35
CA TYR A 601 -33.90 1.27 4.03
C TYR A 601 -35.35 1.65 4.35
N LEU A 602 -35.57 2.28 5.51
CA LEU A 602 -36.89 2.75 5.92
C LEU A 602 -37.39 3.86 5.00
N PHE A 603 -36.51 4.77 4.56
CA PHE A 603 -36.84 5.84 3.62
C PHE A 603 -37.31 5.28 2.27
N LEU A 604 -36.60 4.29 1.71
CA LEU A 604 -36.98 3.65 0.44
C LEU A 604 -38.32 2.91 0.54
N LEU A 605 -38.58 2.23 1.65
CA LEU A 605 -39.89 1.61 1.87
C LEU A 605 -40.99 2.69 1.97
N ASN A 606 -40.73 3.75 2.73
CA ASN A 606 -41.71 4.79 2.98
C ASN A 606 -42.08 5.58 1.72
N ILE A 607 -41.12 5.95 0.87
CA ILE A 607 -41.41 6.67 -0.38
C ILE A 607 -42.26 5.83 -1.35
N LEU A 608 -42.09 4.50 -1.37
CA LEU A 608 -42.93 3.59 -2.16
C LEU A 608 -44.37 3.54 -1.61
N LEU A 609 -44.53 3.56 -0.29
CA LEU A 609 -45.84 3.66 0.37
C LEU A 609 -46.53 4.98 0.04
N VAL A 610 -45.82 6.11 0.15
CA VAL A 610 -46.35 7.44 -0.22
C VAL A 610 -46.80 7.45 -1.69
N PHE A 611 -45.96 6.96 -2.59
CA PHE A 611 -46.28 6.92 -4.02
C PHE A 611 -47.50 6.04 -4.31
N SER A 612 -47.60 4.89 -3.64
CA SER A 612 -48.70 3.93 -3.83
C SER A 612 -50.05 4.51 -3.37
N ILE A 613 -50.06 5.26 -2.26
CA ILE A 613 -51.28 5.87 -1.73
C ILE A 613 -51.77 7.02 -2.63
N TRP A 614 -50.85 7.76 -3.25
CA TRP A 614 -51.17 8.89 -4.14
C TRP A 614 -51.09 8.57 -5.64
N LEU A 615 -50.98 7.28 -6.00
CA LEU A 615 -50.80 6.85 -7.39
C LEU A 615 -51.91 7.35 -8.31
N LYS A 616 -53.16 7.38 -7.83
CA LYS A 616 -54.29 7.88 -8.63
C LYS A 616 -54.26 9.39 -8.81
N ASP A 617 -53.78 10.11 -7.80
CA ASP A 617 -53.76 11.58 -7.78
C ASP A 617 -52.57 12.17 -8.57
N VAL A 618 -51.53 11.36 -8.83
CA VAL A 618 -50.31 11.79 -9.54
C VAL A 618 -50.38 11.67 -11.08
N ILE A 619 -51.46 11.07 -11.60
CA ILE A 619 -51.64 10.92 -13.05
C ILE A 619 -51.92 12.29 -13.70
N PHE A 620 -51.19 12.61 -14.76
CA PHE A 620 -51.38 13.86 -15.50
C PHE A 620 -52.68 13.82 -16.31
N ALA A 621 -53.46 14.89 -16.22
CA ALA A 621 -54.66 15.15 -16.99
C ALA A 621 -54.40 16.27 -18.00
N LYS A 622 -55.28 16.43 -19.00
CA LYS A 622 -55.12 17.43 -20.07
C LYS A 622 -54.95 18.86 -19.54
N TYR A 623 -55.64 19.22 -18.45
CA TYR A 623 -55.58 20.55 -17.83
C TYR A 623 -54.24 20.86 -17.14
N ASP A 624 -53.43 19.86 -16.79
CA ASP A 624 -52.14 20.08 -16.14
C ASP A 624 -51.15 20.83 -17.06
N TRP A 625 -51.30 20.68 -18.38
CA TRP A 625 -50.48 21.40 -19.36
C TRP A 625 -50.77 22.91 -19.37
N GLU A 626 -51.99 23.33 -19.09
CA GLU A 626 -52.33 24.75 -18.95
C GLU A 626 -51.67 25.34 -17.71
N TRP A 627 -51.68 24.59 -16.61
CA TRP A 627 -50.98 24.96 -15.37
C TRP A 627 -49.47 25.11 -15.59
N ILE A 628 -48.85 24.16 -16.30
CA ILE A 628 -47.39 24.17 -16.60
C ILE A 628 -47.02 25.35 -17.50
N LYS A 629 -47.77 25.63 -18.57
CA LYS A 629 -47.51 26.76 -19.48
C LYS A 629 -47.53 28.12 -18.78
N LYS A 630 -48.22 28.22 -17.65
CA LYS A 630 -48.28 29.42 -16.80
C LYS A 630 -47.32 29.35 -15.61
N PHE A 631 -46.41 28.36 -15.57
CA PHE A 631 -45.44 28.15 -14.49
C PHE A 631 -46.08 28.07 -13.09
N GLY A 632 -47.28 27.48 -12.99
CA GLY A 632 -48.07 27.44 -11.76
C GLY A 632 -48.52 28.80 -11.24
N GLY A 633 -48.33 29.83 -12.06
CA GLY A 633 -48.53 31.22 -11.74
C GLY A 633 -47.60 31.77 -10.65
N TYR A 634 -46.53 31.07 -10.29
CA TYR A 634 -45.63 31.51 -9.22
C TYR A 634 -44.89 32.82 -9.57
N PHE A 635 -44.81 33.16 -10.85
CA PHE A 635 -44.18 34.39 -11.35
C PHE A 635 -45.20 35.46 -11.76
N GLY A 636 -46.15 35.78 -10.88
CA GLY A 636 -47.05 36.94 -11.04
C GLY A 636 -48.35 36.72 -11.82
N TYR A 637 -48.72 35.48 -12.14
CA TYR A 637 -50.02 35.19 -12.77
C TYR A 637 -51.14 35.15 -11.71
N CYS A 638 -52.19 35.95 -11.95
CA CYS A 638 -53.25 36.21 -10.96
C CYS A 638 -54.51 35.35 -11.12
N ASP A 639 -54.78 34.80 -12.31
CA ASP A 639 -56.01 34.02 -12.53
C ASP A 639 -55.94 32.61 -11.92
N GLN A 640 -57.12 32.02 -11.71
CA GLN A 640 -57.25 30.65 -11.24
C GLN A 640 -56.72 29.66 -12.29
N LEU A 641 -55.85 28.75 -11.87
CA LEU A 641 -55.32 27.69 -12.72
C LEU A 641 -56.01 26.36 -12.41
N PRO A 642 -56.32 25.55 -13.42
CA PRO A 642 -57.00 24.27 -13.20
C PRO A 642 -56.08 23.32 -12.41
N SER A 643 -56.61 22.78 -11.32
CA SER A 643 -55.91 21.79 -10.51
C SER A 643 -56.89 20.92 -9.72
N ALA A 644 -56.73 19.59 -9.83
CA ALA A 644 -57.40 18.62 -8.97
C ALA A 644 -56.66 18.51 -7.62
N ARG A 645 -56.79 17.38 -6.90
CA ARG A 645 -56.27 17.22 -5.52
C ARG A 645 -54.79 17.63 -5.37
N PHE A 646 -54.00 17.32 -6.40
CA PHE A 646 -52.65 17.86 -6.62
C PHE A 646 -52.61 18.72 -7.88
N ASN A 647 -51.81 19.79 -7.83
CA ASN A 647 -51.49 20.59 -9.02
C ASN A 647 -50.36 19.94 -9.83
N ALA A 648 -50.20 20.35 -11.09
CA ALA A 648 -49.21 19.76 -11.97
C ALA A 648 -47.78 19.80 -11.39
N GLY A 649 -47.41 20.88 -10.68
CA GLY A 649 -46.11 20.97 -10.00
C GLY A 649 -45.93 19.95 -8.87
N GLN A 650 -46.98 19.71 -8.07
CA GLN A 650 -46.97 18.66 -7.03
C GLN A 650 -46.88 17.26 -7.66
N LYS A 651 -47.55 17.03 -8.80
CA LYS A 651 -47.44 15.76 -9.55
C LYS A 651 -46.02 15.54 -10.06
N VAL A 652 -45.43 16.55 -10.69
CA VAL A 652 -44.02 16.53 -11.13
C VAL A 652 -43.09 16.25 -9.94
N PHE A 653 -43.28 16.92 -8.82
CA PHE A 653 -42.45 16.73 -7.64
C PHE A 653 -42.53 15.29 -7.11
N LEU A 654 -43.72 14.68 -7.05
CA LEU A 654 -43.86 13.30 -6.58
C LEU A 654 -43.16 12.30 -7.51
N TRP A 655 -43.24 12.49 -8.84
CA TRP A 655 -42.49 11.68 -9.81
C TRP A 655 -40.98 11.87 -9.69
N VAL A 656 -40.51 13.12 -9.56
CA VAL A 656 -39.09 13.44 -9.38
C VAL A 656 -38.57 12.85 -8.07
N ALA A 657 -39.34 12.95 -6.98
CA ALA A 657 -38.98 12.38 -5.68
C ALA A 657 -38.86 10.86 -5.74
N LEU A 658 -39.81 10.16 -6.40
CA LEU A 658 -39.70 8.72 -6.61
C LEU A 658 -38.46 8.36 -7.45
N PHE A 659 -38.24 9.08 -8.56
CA PHE A 659 -37.10 8.85 -9.45
C PHE A 659 -35.76 9.02 -8.72
N PHE A 660 -35.59 10.11 -7.98
CA PHE A 660 -34.38 10.31 -7.17
C PHE A 660 -34.25 9.31 -6.05
N ALA A 661 -35.34 8.91 -5.38
CA ALA A 661 -35.28 7.88 -4.36
C ALA A 661 -34.86 6.52 -4.94
N ILE A 662 -35.31 6.15 -6.14
CA ILE A 662 -34.85 4.93 -6.82
C ILE A 662 -33.35 5.00 -7.11
N ILE A 663 -32.84 6.12 -7.61
CA ILE A 663 -31.40 6.27 -7.90
C ILE A 663 -30.58 6.26 -6.61
N LEU A 664 -31.01 6.99 -5.57
CA LEU A 664 -30.35 7.01 -4.26
C LEU A 664 -30.37 5.63 -3.61
N GLY A 665 -31.48 4.90 -3.73
CA GLY A 665 -31.59 3.53 -3.25
C GLY A 665 -30.66 2.58 -4.00
N GLY A 666 -30.65 2.65 -5.33
CA GLY A 666 -29.75 1.85 -6.17
C GLY A 666 -28.28 2.11 -5.84
N THR A 667 -27.86 3.38 -5.87
CA THR A 667 -26.48 3.77 -5.55
C THR A 667 -26.10 3.46 -4.10
N GLY A 668 -27.00 3.68 -3.13
CA GLY A 668 -26.77 3.36 -1.72
C GLY A 668 -26.59 1.86 -1.48
N LEU A 669 -27.43 1.03 -2.09
CA LEU A 669 -27.27 -0.44 -2.04
C LEU A 669 -25.98 -0.89 -2.71
N THR A 670 -25.58 -0.28 -3.82
CA THR A 670 -24.30 -0.55 -4.49
C THR A 670 -23.11 -0.23 -3.58
N ILE A 671 -23.13 0.91 -2.88
CA ILE A 671 -22.05 1.29 -1.94
C ILE A 671 -21.96 0.29 -0.77
N ILE A 672 -23.09 -0.24 -0.29
CA ILE A 672 -23.14 -1.15 0.85
C ILE A 672 -22.69 -2.58 0.48
N TYR A 673 -23.10 -3.08 -0.68
CA TYR A 673 -22.99 -4.51 -1.00
C TYR A 673 -22.03 -4.86 -2.15
N SER A 674 -21.55 -3.88 -2.91
CA SER A 674 -20.60 -4.17 -4.00
C SER A 674 -19.21 -4.47 -3.44
N GLU A 675 -18.49 -5.38 -4.11
CA GLU A 675 -17.05 -5.60 -3.88
C GLU A 675 -16.19 -4.90 -4.96
N ASP A 676 -16.82 -4.38 -6.02
CA ASP A 676 -16.13 -3.67 -7.10
C ASP A 676 -15.84 -2.23 -6.67
N SER A 677 -14.57 -1.97 -6.38
CA SER A 677 -14.09 -0.66 -5.94
C SER A 677 -14.39 0.45 -6.95
N ASN A 678 -14.37 0.17 -8.26
CA ASN A 678 -14.69 1.18 -9.27
C ASN A 678 -16.16 1.56 -9.24
N LEU A 679 -17.03 0.55 -9.13
CA LEU A 679 -18.46 0.75 -9.07
C LEU A 679 -18.85 1.52 -7.80
N ILE A 680 -18.22 1.22 -6.66
CA ILE A 680 -18.43 1.96 -5.40
C ILE A 680 -18.08 3.45 -5.56
N LEU A 681 -16.93 3.77 -6.14
CA LEU A 681 -16.51 5.17 -6.32
C LEU A 681 -17.49 5.96 -7.22
N ILE A 682 -17.93 5.35 -8.31
CA ILE A 682 -18.92 5.95 -9.22
C ILE A 682 -20.26 6.14 -8.50
N ALA A 683 -20.73 5.11 -7.80
CA ALA A 683 -21.99 5.14 -7.06
C ALA A 683 -21.96 6.20 -5.96
N TYR A 684 -20.84 6.34 -5.23
CA TYR A 684 -20.67 7.34 -4.17
C TYR A 684 -20.81 8.78 -4.71
N CYS A 685 -20.13 9.08 -5.81
CA CYS A 685 -20.23 10.39 -6.46
C CYS A 685 -21.65 10.64 -7.01
N LEU A 686 -22.25 9.65 -7.68
CA LEU A 686 -23.60 9.79 -8.21
C LEU A 686 -24.64 9.98 -7.08
N HIS A 687 -24.48 9.25 -5.98
CA HIS A 687 -25.32 9.40 -4.78
C HIS A 687 -25.25 10.82 -4.24
N GLY A 688 -24.03 11.39 -4.12
CA GLY A 688 -23.83 12.77 -3.70
C GLY A 688 -24.50 13.81 -4.62
N VAL A 689 -24.35 13.67 -5.94
CA VAL A 689 -24.97 14.58 -6.93
C VAL A 689 -26.50 14.53 -6.84
N VAL A 690 -27.08 13.33 -6.82
CA VAL A 690 -28.53 13.15 -6.78
C VAL A 690 -29.10 13.62 -5.45
N ALA A 691 -28.43 13.31 -4.34
CA ALA A 691 -28.82 13.77 -3.01
C ALA A 691 -28.83 15.29 -2.95
N PHE A 692 -27.81 15.94 -3.50
CA PHE A 692 -27.74 17.40 -3.56
C PHE A 692 -28.94 18.00 -4.31
N ILE A 693 -29.20 17.54 -5.53
CA ILE A 693 -30.31 18.04 -6.35
C ILE A 693 -31.65 17.78 -5.65
N PHE A 694 -31.80 16.61 -5.03
CA PHE A 694 -33.03 16.25 -4.33
C PHE A 694 -33.26 17.12 -3.09
N ILE A 695 -32.22 17.42 -2.32
CA ILE A 695 -32.31 18.36 -1.17
C ILE A 695 -32.74 19.74 -1.64
N LEU A 696 -32.17 20.26 -2.73
CA LEU A 696 -32.61 21.55 -3.31
C LEU A 696 -34.09 21.52 -3.70
N ALA A 697 -34.54 20.44 -4.35
CA ALA A 697 -35.94 20.26 -4.73
C ALA A 697 -36.87 20.22 -3.50
N VAL A 698 -36.45 19.55 -2.42
CA VAL A 698 -37.21 19.50 -1.16
C VAL A 698 -37.24 20.87 -0.47
N MET A 699 -36.16 21.65 -0.53
CA MET A 699 -36.17 23.04 -0.02
C MET A 699 -37.21 23.90 -0.75
N VAL A 700 -37.28 23.79 -2.08
CA VAL A 700 -38.33 24.47 -2.87
C VAL A 700 -39.72 23.96 -2.48
N HIS A 701 -39.89 22.65 -2.30
CA HIS A 701 -41.17 22.06 -1.88
C HIS A 701 -41.63 22.58 -0.50
N ILE A 702 -40.72 22.64 0.48
CA ILE A 702 -40.99 23.19 1.82
C ILE A 702 -41.37 24.67 1.71
N TYR A 703 -40.61 25.46 0.95
CA TYR A 703 -40.89 26.88 0.72
C TYR A 703 -42.28 27.11 0.10
N LEU A 704 -42.62 26.36 -0.94
CA LEU A 704 -43.91 26.47 -1.61
C LEU A 704 -45.09 26.08 -0.70
N SER A 705 -44.87 25.14 0.20
CA SER A 705 -45.91 24.60 1.11
C SER A 705 -46.08 25.43 2.39
N THR A 706 -45.09 26.25 2.75
CA THR A 706 -45.09 27.05 3.99
C THR A 706 -45.30 28.54 3.71
N LEU A 707 -44.41 29.14 2.93
CA LEU A 707 -44.34 30.59 2.74
C LEU A 707 -45.08 31.05 1.47
N ALA A 708 -44.91 30.35 0.35
CA ALA A 708 -45.48 30.82 -0.92
C ALA A 708 -47.00 30.61 -1.02
N ASN A 709 -47.54 29.54 -0.43
CA ASN A 709 -48.98 29.25 -0.41
C ASN A 709 -49.50 29.04 1.03
N PRO A 710 -49.71 30.13 1.81
CA PRO A 710 -50.19 30.03 3.18
C PRO A 710 -51.52 29.26 3.28
N GLY A 711 -51.66 28.44 4.32
CA GLY A 711 -52.81 27.54 4.51
C GLY A 711 -52.60 26.10 4.03
N THR A 712 -51.61 25.87 3.14
CA THR A 712 -51.25 24.52 2.67
C THR A 712 -50.74 23.64 3.80
N LEU A 713 -49.97 24.21 4.74
CA LEU A 713 -49.38 23.51 5.88
C LEU A 713 -50.44 22.85 6.79
N LYS A 714 -51.58 23.53 7.02
CA LYS A 714 -52.70 22.97 7.79
C LYS A 714 -53.30 21.72 7.13
N GLY A 715 -53.28 21.66 5.80
CA GLY A 715 -53.69 20.46 5.08
C GLY A 715 -52.88 19.23 5.48
N ILE A 716 -51.56 19.36 5.61
CA ILE A 716 -50.69 18.25 6.00
C ILE A 716 -50.69 18.00 7.51
N PHE A 717 -50.74 19.03 8.37
CA PHE A 717 -50.73 18.88 9.83
C PHE A 717 -52.09 18.50 10.44
N GLU A 718 -53.17 19.13 9.98
CA GLU A 718 -54.52 18.96 10.52
C GLU A 718 -55.43 18.15 9.58
N GLY A 719 -54.98 17.82 8.36
CA GLY A 719 -55.74 17.08 7.35
C GLY A 719 -56.79 17.90 6.61
N LYS A 720 -57.05 19.12 7.07
CA LYS A 720 -58.14 19.96 6.61
C LYS A 720 -57.61 21.26 6.00
N VAL A 721 -58.29 21.73 4.96
CA VAL A 721 -58.04 23.02 4.30
C VAL A 721 -59.35 23.79 4.20
N SER A 722 -59.28 25.12 4.18
CA SER A 722 -60.48 25.94 4.03
C SER A 722 -61.00 25.86 2.58
N ARG A 723 -62.32 26.03 2.38
CA ARG A 723 -62.92 25.98 1.05
C ARG A 723 -62.37 27.12 0.18
N SER A 724 -62.17 28.31 0.73
CA SER A 724 -61.57 29.43 0.00
C SER A 724 -60.16 29.12 -0.50
N TRP A 725 -59.38 28.37 0.29
CA TRP A 725 -58.08 27.87 -0.14
C TRP A 725 -58.21 26.84 -1.28
N ALA A 726 -59.15 25.90 -1.16
CA ALA A 726 -59.42 24.89 -2.19
C ALA A 726 -59.86 25.52 -3.52
N LYS A 727 -60.75 26.52 -3.48
CA LYS A 727 -61.19 27.28 -4.65
C LYS A 727 -60.04 28.01 -5.35
N LYS A 728 -59.12 28.61 -4.59
CA LYS A 728 -57.99 29.37 -5.15
C LYS A 728 -56.90 28.48 -5.74
N HIS A 729 -56.54 27.40 -5.05
CA HIS A 729 -55.37 26.59 -5.39
C HIS A 729 -55.70 25.29 -6.11
N HIS A 730 -56.92 24.76 -5.94
CA HIS A 730 -57.38 23.47 -6.47
C HIS A 730 -58.85 23.52 -6.95
N PRO A 731 -59.20 24.41 -7.90
CA PRO A 731 -60.60 24.66 -8.29
C PRO A 731 -61.33 23.43 -8.84
N VAL A 732 -60.61 22.52 -9.53
CA VAL A 732 -61.20 21.28 -10.07
C VAL A 732 -61.52 20.31 -8.92
N TRP A 733 -60.69 20.26 -7.88
CA TRP A 733 -60.94 19.42 -6.71
C TRP A 733 -62.11 19.93 -5.87
N GLU A 734 -62.23 21.25 -5.71
CA GLU A 734 -63.34 21.86 -4.98
C GLU A 734 -64.68 21.56 -5.65
N ALA A 735 -64.78 21.76 -6.97
CA ALA A 735 -65.99 21.48 -7.75
C ALA A 735 -66.44 20.00 -7.61
N ILE A 736 -65.52 19.04 -7.76
CA ILE A 736 -65.82 17.60 -7.65
C ILE A 736 -66.31 17.19 -6.26
N ASN A 737 -65.79 17.81 -5.19
CA ASN A 737 -66.20 17.47 -3.82
C ASN A 737 -67.49 18.14 -3.38
N ILE A 738 -67.92 19.20 -4.08
CA ILE A 738 -69.24 19.82 -3.87
C ILE A 738 -70.33 18.97 -4.51
N GLU A 739 -70.10 18.40 -5.70
CA GLU A 739 -71.08 17.54 -6.38
C GLU A 739 -71.32 16.18 -5.68
N LYS A 740 -70.41 15.78 -4.77
CA LYS A 740 -70.50 14.51 -4.01
C LYS A 740 -71.18 14.65 -2.63
N LYS A 741 -71.50 15.87 -2.21
CA LYS A 741 -72.28 16.15 -1.00
C LYS A 741 -73.68 16.60 -1.40
#